data_AF-A0A178DE91-F1
#
_entry.id   AF-A0A178DE91-F1
#
_cell.length_a   1.000
_cell.length_b   1.000
_cell.length_c   1.000
_cell.angle_alpha   90.00
_cell.angle_beta   90.00
_cell.angle_gamma   90.00
#
_symmetry.space_group_name_H-M   'P 1'
#
loop_
_entity.id
_entity.type
_entity.pdbx_description
1 polymer ?
#
loop_
_entity_poly.entity_id
_entity_poly.type
_entity_poly.pdbx_seq_one_letter_code
_entity_poly.pdbx_strand_id
1 'polypeptide(L)'
;MAQQIETPVLIVGAGPAGLIAALSLAKLGIACTLMERNLETTRFPKMNITNCRTMEMFKRLGIDEKLREIGVATEYSFDSLFSSGLSEGGEVITKWWRESVKRQNDGTQPREPYQRCSQAVFEKAFKPLIQEQSLVTSYFGHKFESLQEKDDYVLSRFSVLGLSDEVVVKSKYVIGCDGAGSRVRQSIGGSLVGGPISAAFYLVHFRSTDLARLRKCGQYWHIFFTSGAAVIAQNEVDTWTVHKPIGLDVDHTKLDPYETIAEVLGGSTGTPYPIKVDEILVTSSWRPNICIADRYRSACGRIFLSGDSAHQNIPTGGYGYNTAVGDSVDLAWKLAAVLSGWGGKYLLDSYEIERRPVAVRNIECSGLHRQTHATYVEWVRQAGPQTLFIQTDQGQELRRRIRDHLQQNDGENKFFGIEMGYRYNHSPVVVPDNEVDEPVWTAEDYIPSTWPGARPPHVFLADNETSIFDLFGPGFSLVDFTPDRKFIDAFEKEAISQNIPVRMIHLPDDKHARDVWERDAVLVRPDDMVAWRANVDGLVPTNVAAILRISAGREVSLELGTAEAFQKEQTAFVNKSGFTATIGNVKQDKIEKMSSRADVVMATVLAEILHDLLSLLDPELRHKLLPTLEIDVLSLSNGIDQTATVSPSTAPRRECTSRSGLTATPAPDLDPEAAGYQAYSVPRETPNADLDTCTQELYLPEMDLSSLAQTSTTPKPSDQHFTNAGFPDVEKLPSAGDQVKLVDVYFSHVQAWLPLLHRPRFYARYVAPSLAQGKSLQLDTLPLEEQLLFMGIFALAARYVDTAPFVHTPPPQRGDRFFVDAHRVYEKLRQSGAPPSIILLQGSILLAFYCFTSGPMGLTWGLVSRCVELSYELDLNSIDDDPDDPSDSSPEEWVTKEGFRRVWWLVWELDTFNSTTSRRPCMINKRRVTVHLPCSDEAWYAGTPIPSAKLIPEAKDAWKSLENCANQDERAWYLVVKYLSSIAHDLAQLPAGVLLEQKQELGLSLCCLRLALPPIFHLRSKPFSFDNTNFARGNWIIALHLILAGTKLTMSTIIEEGSPGNSKEVTSSGASASKARLDDITLIVSNWPPDFIAVAHPFIACTMMPVYSPSNSTKATNPSSLPHDLSRLVLTHYGRVWKLGSVLENVRDMLQRPEKLSENEVELARRFAAVFPRKTTKRTYRLIKDLRGLFIVL
;
A
#
# COMPACT_ATOMS: atom_id res chain seq x y z
N MET A 1 -36.33 -4.39 29.59
CA MET A 1 -35.33 -3.30 29.76
C MET A 1 -34.00 -3.87 29.31
N ALA A 2 -33.25 -3.20 28.44
CA ALA A 2 -31.93 -3.67 28.03
C ALA A 2 -31.04 -3.85 29.28
N GLN A 3 -30.35 -4.97 29.41
CA GLN A 3 -29.41 -5.20 30.49
C GLN A 3 -28.28 -4.18 30.37
N GLN A 4 -28.09 -3.35 31.41
CA GLN A 4 -27.04 -2.35 31.46
C GLN A 4 -25.84 -2.91 32.23
N ILE A 5 -24.71 -3.07 31.54
CA ILE A 5 -23.43 -3.48 32.13
C ILE A 5 -22.59 -2.23 32.36
N GLU A 6 -21.95 -2.10 33.51
CA GLU A 6 -20.99 -1.01 33.79
C GLU A 6 -19.60 -1.58 34.03
N THR A 7 -18.58 -0.94 33.46
CA THR A 7 -17.18 -1.40 33.55
C THR A 7 -16.20 -0.24 33.42
N PRO A 8 -15.00 -0.28 34.04
CA PRO A 8 -13.99 0.76 33.80
C PRO A 8 -13.54 0.79 32.34
N VAL A 9 -13.22 -0.39 31.76
CA VAL A 9 -12.71 -0.52 30.40
C VAL A 9 -13.50 -1.60 29.67
N LEU A 10 -14.03 -1.25 28.49
CA LEU A 10 -14.64 -2.19 27.56
C LEU A 10 -13.65 -2.55 26.45
N ILE A 11 -13.47 -3.84 26.20
CA ILE A 11 -12.66 -4.36 25.09
C ILE A 11 -13.60 -5.02 24.09
N VAL A 12 -13.50 -4.60 22.83
CA VAL A 12 -14.35 -5.11 21.74
C VAL A 12 -13.51 -6.01 20.83
N GLY A 13 -13.77 -7.31 20.86
CA GLY A 13 -13.05 -8.34 20.10
C GLY A 13 -12.07 -9.14 20.96
N ALA A 14 -12.15 -10.47 20.90
CA ALA A 14 -11.30 -11.41 21.65
C ALA A 14 -10.27 -12.13 20.78
N GLY A 15 -9.76 -11.46 19.75
CA GLY A 15 -8.50 -11.85 19.11
C GLY A 15 -7.30 -11.55 20.02
N PRO A 16 -6.06 -11.78 19.57
CA PRO A 16 -4.87 -11.62 20.41
C PRO A 16 -4.73 -10.26 21.08
N ALA A 17 -4.99 -9.17 20.34
CA ALA A 17 -4.96 -7.82 20.89
C ALA A 17 -5.91 -7.66 22.09
N GLY A 18 -7.13 -8.19 21.98
CA GLY A 18 -8.14 -8.10 23.03
C GLY A 18 -7.85 -8.99 24.24
N LEU A 19 -7.41 -10.23 24.01
CA LEU A 19 -7.03 -11.16 25.09
C LEU A 19 -5.86 -10.59 25.90
N ILE A 20 -4.84 -10.06 25.22
CA ILE A 20 -3.68 -9.46 25.88
C ILE A 20 -4.02 -8.13 26.56
N ALA A 21 -4.88 -7.30 25.98
CA ALA A 21 -5.35 -6.08 26.64
C ALA A 21 -6.09 -6.41 27.95
N ALA A 22 -6.98 -7.41 27.92
CA ALA A 22 -7.74 -7.84 29.09
C ALA A 22 -6.83 -8.38 30.19
N LEU A 23 -5.88 -9.26 29.84
CA LEU A 23 -4.91 -9.81 30.77
C LEU A 23 -4.00 -8.73 31.36
N SER A 24 -3.50 -7.81 30.53
CA SER A 24 -2.61 -6.73 30.96
C SER A 24 -3.31 -5.81 31.95
N LEU A 25 -4.56 -5.42 31.67
CA LEU A 25 -5.37 -4.62 32.60
C LEU A 25 -5.62 -5.36 33.91
N ALA A 26 -5.97 -6.65 33.86
CA ALA A 26 -6.19 -7.46 35.06
C ALA A 26 -4.91 -7.60 35.92
N LYS A 27 -3.75 -7.82 35.29
CA LYS A 27 -2.45 -7.88 35.97
C LYS A 27 -2.07 -6.55 36.64
N LEU A 28 -2.59 -5.44 36.11
CA LEU A 28 -2.44 -4.09 36.67
C LEU A 28 -3.59 -3.71 37.63
N GLY A 29 -4.47 -4.66 38.00
CA GLY A 29 -5.55 -4.45 38.96
C GLY A 29 -6.79 -3.74 38.41
N ILE A 30 -6.91 -3.60 37.09
CA ILE A 30 -8.05 -2.92 36.45
C ILE A 30 -9.07 -3.94 35.96
N ALA A 31 -10.29 -3.84 36.49
CA ALA A 31 -11.42 -4.63 36.00
C ALA A 31 -11.83 -4.18 34.58
N CYS A 32 -12.16 -5.16 33.73
CA CYS A 32 -12.59 -4.89 32.37
C CYS A 32 -13.67 -5.86 31.90
N THR A 33 -14.35 -5.48 30.82
CA THR A 33 -15.32 -6.34 30.13
C THR A 33 -14.87 -6.59 28.71
N LEU A 34 -14.79 -7.87 28.32
CA LEU A 34 -14.42 -8.30 26.97
C LEU A 34 -15.67 -8.80 26.24
N MET A 35 -15.97 -8.23 25.07
CA MET A 35 -17.13 -8.60 24.24
C MET A 35 -16.67 -9.15 22.89
N GLU A 36 -17.07 -10.37 22.54
CA GLU A 36 -16.68 -11.06 21.30
C GLU A 36 -17.90 -11.56 20.54
N ARG A 37 -17.91 -11.37 19.21
CA ARG A 37 -19.04 -11.75 18.36
C ARG A 37 -19.18 -13.26 18.19
N ASN A 38 -18.08 -13.99 18.11
CA ASN A 38 -18.08 -15.43 17.89
C ASN A 38 -18.30 -16.16 19.22
N LEU A 39 -18.80 -17.39 19.17
CA LEU A 39 -18.85 -18.27 20.36
C LEU A 39 -17.50 -18.95 20.61
N GLU A 40 -16.82 -19.33 19.53
CA GLU A 40 -15.54 -20.05 19.57
C GLU A 40 -14.39 -19.24 18.96
N THR A 41 -13.18 -19.64 19.32
CA THR A 41 -11.94 -19.04 18.80
C THR A 41 -11.67 -19.45 17.37
N THR A 42 -10.72 -18.78 16.71
CA THR A 42 -10.40 -19.08 15.32
C THR A 42 -9.84 -20.49 15.14
N ARG A 43 -10.28 -21.19 14.08
CA ARG A 43 -9.69 -22.46 13.64
C ARG A 43 -8.55 -22.27 12.64
N PHE A 44 -8.35 -21.04 12.15
CA PHE A 44 -7.30 -20.75 11.19
C PHE A 44 -5.98 -20.49 11.92
N PRO A 45 -4.86 -21.10 11.49
CA PRO A 45 -3.59 -20.95 12.19
C PRO A 45 -3.10 -19.50 12.21
N LYS A 46 -3.37 -18.71 11.14
CA LYS A 46 -2.93 -17.31 10.98
C LYS A 46 -1.45 -17.13 11.35
N MET A 47 -1.12 -16.28 12.33
CA MET A 47 0.25 -16.06 12.80
C MET A 47 0.83 -17.37 13.36
N ASN A 48 2.12 -17.62 13.13
CA ASN A 48 2.85 -18.76 13.70
C ASN A 48 4.10 -18.37 14.52
N ILE A 49 4.54 -17.11 14.47
CA ILE A 49 5.75 -16.63 15.17
C ILE A 49 5.46 -15.55 16.22
N THR A 50 5.84 -15.84 17.45
CA THR A 50 5.94 -14.86 18.54
C THR A 50 7.39 -14.43 18.65
N ASN A 51 7.65 -13.14 18.42
CA ASN A 51 9.00 -12.60 18.43
C ASN A 51 9.55 -12.43 19.83
N CYS A 52 10.87 -12.19 19.93
CA CYS A 52 11.55 -12.02 21.21
C CYS A 52 10.89 -10.93 22.06
N ARG A 53 10.60 -9.75 21.48
CA ARG A 53 9.98 -8.65 22.24
C ARG A 53 8.62 -9.03 22.83
N THR A 54 7.79 -9.75 22.08
CA THR A 54 6.50 -10.24 22.57
C THR A 54 6.68 -11.29 23.66
N MET A 55 7.68 -12.18 23.53
CA MET A 55 7.96 -13.17 24.58
C MET A 55 8.40 -12.52 25.90
N GLU A 56 9.14 -11.41 25.86
CA GLU A 56 9.47 -10.63 27.07
C GLU A 56 8.21 -10.07 27.75
N MET A 57 7.28 -9.53 26.94
CA MET A 57 6.00 -9.04 27.43
C MET A 57 5.17 -10.19 28.03
N PHE A 58 5.20 -11.37 27.42
CA PHE A 58 4.51 -12.55 27.91
C PHE A 58 5.10 -13.07 29.22
N LYS A 59 6.42 -13.00 29.37
CA LYS A 59 7.07 -13.29 30.65
C LYS A 59 6.68 -12.31 31.74
N ARG A 60 6.62 -11.01 31.42
CA ARG A 60 6.11 -9.97 32.33
C ARG A 60 4.65 -10.22 32.73
N LEU A 61 3.84 -10.76 31.83
CA LEU A 61 2.45 -11.15 32.10
C LEU A 61 2.32 -12.51 32.80
N GLY A 62 3.39 -13.31 32.86
CA GLY A 62 3.45 -14.65 33.45
C GLY A 62 2.71 -15.71 32.62
N ILE A 63 2.83 -15.63 31.29
CA ILE A 63 2.19 -16.55 30.33
C ILE A 63 3.16 -17.15 29.31
N ASP A 64 4.44 -16.81 29.40
CA ASP A 64 5.51 -17.33 28.56
C ASP A 64 5.62 -18.85 28.65
N GLU A 65 5.68 -19.41 29.87
CA GLU A 65 5.77 -20.87 30.08
C GLU A 65 4.59 -21.62 29.47
N LYS A 66 3.37 -21.07 29.62
CA LYS A 66 2.19 -21.68 29.01
C LYS A 66 2.27 -21.68 27.49
N LEU A 67 2.82 -20.61 26.90
CA LEU A 67 3.04 -20.56 25.45
C LEU A 67 4.13 -21.56 25.02
N ARG A 68 5.21 -21.73 25.81
CA ARG A 68 6.25 -22.74 25.55
C ARG A 68 5.68 -24.15 25.57
N GLU A 69 4.81 -24.45 26.54
CA GLU A 69 4.16 -25.77 26.70
C GLU A 69 3.31 -26.15 25.49
N ILE A 70 2.53 -25.20 24.94
CA ILE A 70 1.60 -25.47 23.83
C ILE A 70 2.21 -25.20 22.44
N GLY A 71 3.34 -24.50 22.39
CA GLY A 71 4.01 -24.12 21.16
C GLY A 71 4.86 -25.25 20.57
N VAL A 72 5.46 -24.99 19.42
CA VAL A 72 6.45 -25.91 18.84
C VAL A 72 7.69 -25.93 19.73
N ALA A 73 8.19 -27.12 20.02
CA ALA A 73 9.33 -27.30 20.91
C ALA A 73 10.61 -26.62 20.35
N THR A 74 11.44 -26.07 21.24
CA THR A 74 12.56 -25.18 20.88
C THR A 74 13.72 -25.87 20.16
N GLU A 75 13.77 -27.21 20.19
CA GLU A 75 14.74 -28.03 19.46
C GLU A 75 14.49 -28.05 17.94
N TYR A 76 13.29 -27.68 17.49
CA TYR A 76 12.99 -27.59 16.07
C TYR A 76 13.52 -26.29 15.48
N SER A 77 14.18 -26.39 14.33
CA SER A 77 14.75 -25.22 13.67
C SER A 77 13.68 -24.26 13.14
N PHE A 78 14.05 -22.99 13.06
CA PHE A 78 13.35 -21.91 12.35
C PHE A 78 13.78 -21.81 10.87
N ASP A 79 14.51 -22.80 10.35
CA ASP A 79 15.00 -22.80 8.97
C ASP A 79 13.86 -22.58 7.97
N SER A 80 14.09 -21.64 7.05
CA SER A 80 13.26 -21.40 5.88
C SER A 80 14.00 -21.89 4.64
N LEU A 81 13.45 -22.88 3.96
CA LEU A 81 14.01 -23.45 2.74
C LEU A 81 13.42 -22.78 1.51
N PHE A 82 14.24 -22.62 0.47
CA PHE A 82 13.83 -22.14 -0.84
C PHE A 82 14.07 -23.23 -1.86
N SER A 83 13.02 -23.71 -2.51
CA SER A 83 13.08 -24.90 -3.37
C SER A 83 12.39 -24.66 -4.71
N SER A 84 12.85 -25.33 -5.76
CA SER A 84 12.14 -25.37 -7.03
C SER A 84 10.88 -26.25 -6.98
N GLY A 85 10.84 -27.24 -6.08
CA GLY A 85 9.75 -28.20 -5.91
C GLY A 85 10.22 -29.47 -5.19
N LEU A 86 9.28 -30.34 -4.77
CA LEU A 86 9.59 -31.65 -4.20
C LEU A 86 9.46 -32.80 -5.22
N SER A 87 9.03 -32.50 -6.45
CA SER A 87 8.97 -33.43 -7.57
C SER A 87 10.37 -33.93 -8.01
N GLU A 88 10.43 -34.84 -8.98
CA GLU A 88 11.70 -35.30 -9.54
C GLU A 88 12.45 -34.13 -10.21
N GLY A 89 13.76 -34.02 -9.98
CA GLY A 89 14.57 -32.88 -10.42
C GLY A 89 14.40 -31.58 -9.60
N GLY A 90 13.52 -31.56 -8.60
CA GLY A 90 13.40 -30.46 -7.65
C GLY A 90 14.59 -30.38 -6.68
N GLU A 91 15.07 -29.18 -6.40
CA GLU A 91 16.28 -28.93 -5.60
C GLU A 91 16.08 -27.78 -4.61
N VAL A 92 16.73 -27.87 -3.45
CA VAL A 92 16.85 -26.74 -2.52
C VAL A 92 17.88 -25.76 -3.09
N ILE A 93 17.42 -24.55 -3.41
CA ILE A 93 18.25 -23.47 -3.94
C ILE A 93 19.07 -22.84 -2.82
N THR A 94 18.43 -22.51 -1.70
CA THR A 94 19.12 -21.90 -0.55
C THR A 94 18.30 -22.08 0.72
N LYS A 95 18.88 -21.67 1.86
CA LYS A 95 18.18 -21.64 3.14
C LYS A 95 18.47 -20.34 3.88
N TRP A 96 17.47 -19.86 4.60
CA TRP A 96 17.67 -18.91 5.69
C TRP A 96 17.62 -19.66 7.00
N TRP A 97 18.52 -19.31 7.90
CA TRP A 97 18.59 -19.84 9.25
C TRP A 97 18.53 -18.67 10.24
N ARG A 98 18.11 -18.95 11.46
CA ARG A 98 18.16 -17.98 12.57
C ARG A 98 19.11 -18.51 13.63
N GLU A 99 19.94 -17.62 14.17
CA GLU A 99 20.84 -17.96 15.26
C GLU A 99 20.09 -18.12 16.57
N SER A 100 20.50 -19.09 17.39
CA SER A 100 19.95 -19.27 18.72
C SER A 100 20.52 -18.22 19.68
N VAL A 101 19.67 -17.54 20.43
CA VAL A 101 19.92 -16.41 21.37
C VAL A 101 20.99 -16.67 22.47
N LYS A 102 21.66 -17.82 22.54
CA LYS A 102 22.41 -18.22 23.74
C LYS A 102 23.92 -17.90 23.68
N ARG A 103 24.36 -17.01 24.60
CA ARG A 103 25.57 -17.04 25.47
C ARG A 103 26.25 -15.67 25.70
N GLN A 104 25.72 -14.57 25.16
CA GLN A 104 26.31 -13.23 25.33
C GLN A 104 25.46 -12.39 26.28
N ASN A 105 26.10 -11.86 27.33
CA ASN A 105 25.46 -10.99 28.33
C ASN A 105 25.76 -9.50 28.10
N ASP A 106 26.15 -9.11 26.89
CA ASP A 106 26.58 -7.73 26.56
C ASP A 106 25.41 -6.78 26.25
N GLY A 107 24.18 -7.17 26.56
CA GLY A 107 22.98 -6.41 26.25
C GLY A 107 22.38 -6.67 24.87
N THR A 108 23.10 -7.32 23.95
CA THR A 108 22.63 -7.57 22.56
C THR A 108 21.55 -8.63 22.47
N GLN A 109 21.47 -9.51 23.46
CA GLN A 109 20.53 -10.62 23.46
C GLN A 109 19.17 -10.25 24.07
N PRO A 110 18.06 -10.76 23.52
CA PRO A 110 16.77 -10.66 24.18
C PRO A 110 16.73 -11.49 25.47
N ARG A 111 15.83 -11.10 26.39
CA ARG A 111 15.55 -11.89 27.60
C ARG A 111 14.90 -13.22 27.28
N GLU A 112 14.06 -13.24 26.25
CA GLU A 112 13.33 -14.43 25.83
C GLU A 112 13.53 -14.74 24.34
N PRO A 113 13.84 -15.99 23.96
CA PRO A 113 13.95 -16.37 22.56
C PRO A 113 12.57 -16.42 21.87
N TYR A 114 12.53 -16.46 20.54
CA TYR A 114 11.30 -16.65 19.77
C TYR A 114 10.52 -17.90 20.19
N GLN A 115 9.21 -17.88 19.98
CA GLN A 115 8.35 -19.06 20.12
C GLN A 115 7.49 -19.23 18.86
N ARG A 116 7.43 -20.45 18.33
CA ARG A 116 6.46 -20.83 17.30
C ARG A 116 5.16 -21.29 17.96
N CYS A 117 4.06 -20.62 17.68
CA CYS A 117 2.73 -21.03 18.13
C CYS A 117 1.69 -20.44 17.19
N SER A 118 0.84 -21.28 16.62
CA SER A 118 -0.23 -20.78 15.76
C SER A 118 -1.28 -20.00 16.57
N GLN A 119 -1.91 -19.00 15.97
CA GLN A 119 -2.96 -18.21 16.61
C GLN A 119 -4.17 -19.08 17.02
N ALA A 120 -4.50 -20.13 16.25
CA ALA A 120 -5.55 -21.07 16.60
C ALA A 120 -5.26 -21.81 17.92
N VAL A 121 -4.00 -22.21 18.13
CA VAL A 121 -3.56 -22.86 19.38
C VAL A 121 -3.54 -21.84 20.52
N PHE A 122 -2.98 -20.65 20.26
CA PHE A 122 -2.93 -19.55 21.24
C PHE A 122 -4.32 -19.17 21.74
N GLU A 123 -5.24 -18.75 20.85
CA GLU A 123 -6.57 -18.29 21.28
C GLU A 123 -7.33 -19.40 22.02
N LYS A 124 -7.25 -20.65 21.53
CA LYS A 124 -7.91 -21.79 22.18
C LYS A 124 -7.40 -22.04 23.60
N ALA A 125 -6.08 -21.96 23.81
CA ALA A 125 -5.48 -22.17 25.13
C ALA A 125 -5.71 -20.99 26.09
N PHE A 126 -5.77 -19.77 25.56
CA PHE A 126 -5.87 -18.55 26.36
C PHE A 126 -7.30 -18.10 26.66
N LYS A 127 -8.30 -18.49 25.86
CA LYS A 127 -9.72 -18.20 26.14
C LYS A 127 -10.13 -18.63 27.56
N PRO A 128 -9.88 -19.88 28.02
CA PRO A 128 -10.21 -20.28 29.39
C PRO A 128 -9.50 -19.44 30.46
N LEU A 129 -8.21 -19.13 30.26
CA LEU A 129 -7.45 -18.30 31.20
C LEU A 129 -8.05 -16.91 31.38
N ILE A 130 -8.56 -16.31 30.29
CA ILE A 130 -9.27 -15.03 30.35
C ILE A 130 -10.64 -15.18 31.03
N GLN A 131 -11.35 -16.28 30.78
CA GLN A 131 -12.65 -16.55 31.41
C GLN A 131 -12.55 -16.83 32.93
N GLU A 132 -11.42 -17.40 33.36
CA GLU A 132 -11.13 -17.70 34.78
C GLU A 132 -10.54 -16.50 35.53
N GLN A 133 -10.10 -15.45 34.83
CA GLN A 133 -9.52 -14.26 35.44
C GLN A 133 -10.60 -13.43 36.13
N SER A 134 -10.50 -13.26 37.46
CA SER A 134 -11.54 -12.65 38.30
C SER A 134 -11.83 -11.18 37.98
N LEU A 135 -10.88 -10.45 37.39
CA LEU A 135 -11.03 -9.06 36.97
C LEU A 135 -11.52 -8.90 35.52
N VAL A 136 -11.73 -10.00 34.78
CA VAL A 136 -12.21 -9.96 33.40
C VAL A 136 -13.57 -10.62 33.31
N THR A 137 -14.59 -9.83 32.98
CA THR A 137 -15.90 -10.37 32.60
C THR A 137 -15.97 -10.50 31.09
N SER A 138 -15.98 -11.72 30.57
CA SER A 138 -16.03 -11.96 29.11
C SER A 138 -17.40 -12.44 28.64
N TYR A 139 -17.87 -11.91 27.51
CA TYR A 139 -19.12 -12.29 26.86
C TYR A 139 -18.86 -12.63 25.39
N PHE A 140 -19.06 -13.90 25.03
CA PHE A 140 -18.99 -14.41 23.65
C PHE A 140 -20.39 -14.41 23.02
N GLY A 141 -20.49 -14.40 21.69
CA GLY A 141 -21.77 -14.25 20.99
C GLY A 141 -22.36 -12.82 21.02
N HIS A 142 -21.58 -11.80 21.40
CA HIS A 142 -22.01 -10.40 21.52
C HIS A 142 -21.36 -9.55 20.43
N LYS A 143 -22.12 -9.21 19.39
CA LYS A 143 -21.64 -8.43 18.24
C LYS A 143 -21.78 -6.93 18.52
N PHE A 144 -20.67 -6.21 18.44
CA PHE A 144 -20.67 -4.76 18.56
C PHE A 144 -21.43 -4.09 17.40
N GLU A 145 -22.34 -3.17 17.74
CA GLU A 145 -23.19 -2.46 16.78
C GLU A 145 -22.80 -0.99 16.61
N SER A 146 -22.70 -0.26 17.70
CA SER A 146 -22.40 1.18 17.71
C SER A 146 -21.92 1.63 19.09
N LEU A 147 -21.31 2.81 19.14
CA LEU A 147 -21.03 3.48 20.40
C LEU A 147 -21.43 4.95 20.34
N GLN A 148 -21.56 5.57 21.51
CA GLN A 148 -21.68 7.00 21.68
C GLN A 148 -20.74 7.43 22.80
N GLU A 149 -19.76 8.26 22.46
CA GLU A 149 -18.86 8.88 23.41
C GLU A 149 -19.54 10.08 24.09
N LYS A 150 -19.37 10.19 25.40
CA LYS A 150 -19.83 11.29 26.27
C LYS A 150 -18.63 11.87 27.02
N ASP A 151 -18.86 12.94 27.77
CA ASP A 151 -17.79 13.67 28.45
C ASP A 151 -17.03 12.80 29.46
N ASP A 152 -17.72 11.92 30.20
CA ASP A 152 -17.19 11.10 31.29
C ASP A 152 -17.30 9.57 31.08
N TYR A 153 -18.03 9.12 30.05
CA TYR A 153 -18.20 7.70 29.72
C TYR A 153 -18.47 7.46 28.23
N VAL A 154 -18.56 6.18 27.84
CA VAL A 154 -18.94 5.69 26.51
C VAL A 154 -20.08 4.68 26.66
N LEU A 155 -21.14 4.83 25.87
CA LEU A 155 -22.22 3.83 25.76
C LEU A 155 -22.02 3.01 24.50
N SER A 156 -21.83 1.70 24.65
CA SER A 156 -21.65 0.77 23.54
C SER A 156 -22.82 -0.20 23.46
N ARG A 157 -23.35 -0.40 22.25
CA ARG A 157 -24.48 -1.30 21.97
C ARG A 157 -24.02 -2.59 21.32
N PHE A 158 -24.57 -3.71 21.78
CA PHE A 158 -24.28 -5.05 21.28
C PHE A 158 -25.56 -5.79 20.95
N SER A 159 -25.57 -6.50 19.82
CA SER A 159 -26.56 -7.51 19.51
C SER A 159 -26.09 -8.87 20.05
N VAL A 160 -27.02 -9.66 20.58
CA VAL A 160 -26.70 -10.98 21.17
C VAL A 160 -27.13 -12.08 20.21
N LEU A 161 -26.22 -13.00 19.92
CA LEU A 161 -26.46 -14.09 18.98
C LEU A 161 -27.64 -14.96 19.45
N GLY A 162 -28.66 -15.07 18.60
CA GLY A 162 -29.86 -15.88 18.87
C GLY A 162 -30.94 -15.19 19.70
N LEU A 163 -30.72 -13.95 20.15
CA LEU A 163 -31.70 -13.16 20.91
C LEU A 163 -32.05 -11.87 20.17
N SER A 164 -33.27 -11.38 20.37
CA SER A 164 -33.72 -10.07 19.86
C SER A 164 -33.26 -8.89 20.73
N ASP A 165 -32.75 -9.17 21.93
CA ASP A 165 -32.40 -8.16 22.92
C ASP A 165 -31.04 -7.53 22.60
N GLU A 166 -30.95 -6.22 22.78
CA GLU A 166 -29.69 -5.48 22.77
C GLU A 166 -29.13 -5.36 24.20
N VAL A 167 -27.81 -5.45 24.32
CA VAL A 167 -27.07 -5.16 25.56
C VAL A 167 -26.39 -3.80 25.43
N VAL A 168 -26.46 -2.99 26.48
CA VAL A 168 -25.77 -1.69 26.54
C VAL A 168 -24.69 -1.76 27.61
N VAL A 169 -23.46 -1.41 27.23
CA VAL A 169 -22.33 -1.31 28.14
C VAL A 169 -21.95 0.15 28.33
N LYS A 170 -21.96 0.62 29.57
CA LYS A 170 -21.41 1.92 29.96
C LYS A 170 -19.97 1.72 30.47
N SER A 171 -19.02 2.41 29.86
CA SER A 171 -17.60 2.29 30.19
C SER A 171 -16.89 3.63 30.29
N LYS A 172 -15.78 3.74 31.04
CA LYS A 172 -14.97 4.97 31.02
C LYS A 172 -14.12 5.07 29.76
N TYR A 173 -13.64 3.93 29.29
CA TYR A 173 -12.79 3.78 28.11
C TYR A 173 -13.17 2.55 27.28
N VAL A 174 -12.94 2.63 25.97
CA VAL A 174 -13.14 1.52 25.01
C VAL A 174 -11.84 1.22 24.27
N ILE A 175 -11.47 -0.05 24.17
CA ILE A 175 -10.39 -0.55 23.31
C ILE A 175 -11.01 -1.37 22.17
N GLY A 176 -10.91 -0.88 20.95
CA GLY A 176 -11.32 -1.57 19.73
C GLY A 176 -10.25 -2.56 19.28
N CYS A 177 -10.51 -3.85 19.51
CA CYS A 177 -9.70 -4.99 19.08
C CYS A 177 -10.48 -5.85 18.05
N ASP A 178 -11.42 -5.25 17.33
CA ASP A 178 -12.44 -5.91 16.50
C ASP A 178 -11.97 -6.18 15.05
N GLY A 179 -10.65 -6.13 14.83
CA GLY A 179 -9.98 -6.60 13.62
C GLY A 179 -10.10 -5.70 12.40
N ALA A 180 -9.71 -6.23 11.23
CA ALA A 180 -9.56 -5.46 10.00
C ALA A 180 -10.82 -4.68 9.58
N GLY A 181 -11.99 -5.28 9.79
CA GLY A 181 -13.31 -4.71 9.51
C GLY A 181 -13.84 -3.74 10.58
N SER A 182 -12.99 -3.28 11.50
CA SER A 182 -13.36 -2.58 12.74
C SER A 182 -14.51 -1.59 12.57
N ARG A 183 -15.59 -1.84 13.32
CA ARG A 183 -16.73 -0.93 13.49
C ARG A 183 -16.43 0.10 14.57
N VAL A 184 -15.56 -0.21 15.53
CA VAL A 184 -15.09 0.76 16.53
C VAL A 184 -14.33 1.90 15.83
N ARG A 185 -13.38 1.58 14.93
CA ARG A 185 -12.69 2.57 14.09
C ARG A 185 -13.66 3.44 13.30
N GLN A 186 -14.65 2.83 12.65
CA GLN A 186 -15.67 3.57 11.89
C GLN A 186 -16.50 4.49 12.79
N SER A 187 -16.81 4.06 14.02
CA SER A 187 -17.62 4.83 14.97
C SER A 187 -16.92 6.10 15.47
N ILE A 188 -15.58 6.11 15.50
CA ILE A 188 -14.78 7.30 15.84
C ILE A 188 -14.42 8.15 14.62
N GLY A 189 -14.97 7.86 13.45
CA GLY A 189 -14.65 8.54 12.19
C GLY A 189 -13.26 8.21 11.62
N GLY A 190 -12.60 7.16 12.13
CA GLY A 190 -11.28 6.72 11.68
C GLY A 190 -11.33 6.07 10.30
N SER A 191 -10.38 6.45 9.45
CA SER A 191 -10.18 5.91 8.11
C SER A 191 -8.88 5.12 8.02
N LEU A 192 -8.81 4.17 7.08
CA LEU A 192 -7.57 3.47 6.77
C LEU A 192 -6.85 4.19 5.62
N VAL A 193 -5.57 4.45 5.80
CA VAL A 193 -4.62 4.85 4.77
C VAL A 193 -3.93 3.58 4.26
N GLY A 194 -3.82 3.43 2.94
CA GLY A 194 -3.37 2.19 2.29
C GLY A 194 -4.52 1.43 1.63
N GLY A 195 -4.36 0.12 1.41
CA GLY A 195 -5.36 -0.69 0.74
C GLY A 195 -4.99 -2.16 0.59
N PRO A 196 -5.79 -2.94 -0.17
CA PRO A 196 -5.41 -4.30 -0.55
C PRO A 196 -4.06 -4.39 -1.25
N ILE A 197 -3.68 -5.60 -1.66
CA ILE A 197 -2.63 -5.82 -2.65
C ILE A 197 -3.24 -6.67 -3.76
N SER A 198 -2.74 -6.52 -4.99
CA SER A 198 -3.17 -7.34 -6.14
C SER A 198 -2.65 -8.78 -6.06
N ALA A 199 -2.95 -9.47 -4.96
CA ALA A 199 -2.63 -10.86 -4.70
C ALA A 199 -3.80 -11.53 -3.97
N ALA A 200 -3.99 -12.82 -4.22
CA ALA A 200 -4.88 -13.67 -3.44
C ALA A 200 -4.20 -15.01 -3.20
N PHE A 201 -4.48 -15.61 -2.05
CA PHE A 201 -3.94 -16.90 -1.67
C PHE A 201 -5.09 -17.83 -1.31
N TYR A 202 -5.04 -19.06 -1.81
CA TYR A 202 -5.82 -20.16 -1.29
C TYR A 202 -5.01 -20.87 -0.20
N LEU A 203 -5.60 -20.96 0.98
CA LEU A 203 -4.99 -21.53 2.18
C LEU A 203 -5.66 -22.86 2.45
N VAL A 204 -4.86 -23.92 2.56
CA VAL A 204 -5.31 -25.25 2.95
C VAL A 204 -4.55 -25.65 4.20
N HIS A 205 -5.26 -25.74 5.33
CA HIS A 205 -4.72 -26.24 6.60
C HIS A 205 -5.15 -27.68 6.79
N PHE A 206 -4.19 -28.58 6.99
CA PHE A 206 -4.43 -30.02 6.92
C PHE A 206 -3.51 -30.81 7.87
N ARG A 207 -3.91 -32.05 8.12
CA ARG A 207 -3.08 -33.06 8.80
C ARG A 207 -2.52 -34.07 7.80
N SER A 208 -1.25 -34.38 7.95
CA SER A 208 -0.56 -35.44 7.21
C SER A 208 0.63 -35.96 8.02
N THR A 209 0.65 -37.26 8.22
CA THR A 209 1.74 -38.04 8.82
C THR A 209 2.77 -38.53 7.80
N ASP A 210 2.64 -38.16 6.52
CA ASP A 210 3.57 -38.53 5.44
C ASP A 210 4.84 -37.66 5.45
N LEU A 211 5.56 -37.73 6.57
CA LEU A 211 6.76 -36.93 6.82
C LEU A 211 7.88 -37.22 5.83
N ALA A 212 7.96 -38.45 5.29
CA ALA A 212 8.95 -38.82 4.30
C ALA A 212 8.82 -37.95 3.02
N ARG A 213 7.59 -37.63 2.62
CA ARG A 213 7.30 -36.77 1.49
C ARG A 213 7.44 -35.29 1.82
N LEU A 214 6.87 -34.84 2.93
CA LEU A 214 6.93 -33.43 3.34
C LEU A 214 8.36 -32.98 3.62
N ARG A 215 9.17 -33.82 4.26
CA ARG A 215 10.57 -33.51 4.63
C ARG A 215 11.59 -34.08 3.65
N LYS A 216 11.22 -34.33 2.38
CA LYS A 216 12.15 -34.79 1.34
C LYS A 216 13.39 -33.89 1.23
N CYS A 217 13.22 -32.58 1.45
CA CYS A 217 14.28 -31.57 1.42
C CYS A 217 14.87 -31.24 2.80
N GLY A 218 14.60 -32.05 3.83
CA GLY A 218 14.95 -31.78 5.22
C GLY A 218 13.81 -31.17 6.04
N GLN A 219 14.04 -30.96 7.34
CA GLN A 219 13.11 -30.25 8.21
C GLN A 219 13.11 -28.75 7.87
N TYR A 220 11.93 -28.14 7.94
CA TYR A 220 11.75 -26.70 7.72
C TYR A 220 10.61 -26.18 8.57
N TRP A 221 10.71 -24.91 8.98
CA TRP A 221 9.55 -24.15 9.44
C TRP A 221 8.72 -23.70 8.23
N HIS A 222 9.37 -23.04 7.27
CA HIS A 222 8.80 -22.66 5.99
C HIS A 222 9.57 -23.31 4.86
N ILE A 223 8.86 -23.83 3.86
CA ILE A 223 9.45 -24.05 2.54
C ILE A 223 8.74 -23.15 1.53
N PHE A 224 9.50 -22.27 0.91
CA PHE A 224 9.05 -21.38 -0.16
C PHE A 224 9.42 -22.00 -1.50
N PHE A 225 8.44 -22.06 -2.40
CA PHE A 225 8.64 -22.55 -3.75
C PHE A 225 8.86 -21.39 -4.73
N THR A 226 9.61 -21.66 -5.79
CA THR A 226 9.81 -20.72 -6.91
C THR A 226 8.53 -20.38 -7.66
N SER A 227 7.44 -21.13 -7.44
CA SER A 227 6.08 -20.81 -7.90
C SER A 227 5.41 -19.67 -7.12
N GLY A 228 6.03 -19.20 -6.04
CA GLY A 228 5.45 -18.25 -5.09
C GLY A 228 4.54 -18.89 -4.04
N ALA A 229 4.38 -20.22 -4.09
CA ALA A 229 3.68 -20.97 -3.05
C ALA A 229 4.57 -21.25 -1.84
N ALA A 230 3.96 -21.56 -0.70
CA ALA A 230 4.69 -21.95 0.51
C ALA A 230 3.98 -23.07 1.28
N VAL A 231 4.76 -23.84 2.03
CA VAL A 231 4.24 -24.77 3.05
C VAL A 231 4.84 -24.41 4.41
N ILE A 232 3.96 -24.37 5.41
CA ILE A 232 4.30 -24.00 6.79
C ILE A 232 4.09 -25.23 7.68
N ALA A 233 5.13 -25.62 8.41
CA ALA A 233 5.03 -26.60 9.49
C ALA A 233 4.42 -25.92 10.73
N GLN A 234 3.20 -26.32 11.11
CA GLN A 234 2.48 -25.66 12.21
C GLN A 234 2.86 -26.24 13.57
N ASN A 235 3.13 -27.55 13.64
CA ASN A 235 3.50 -28.24 14.89
C ASN A 235 4.69 -29.20 14.77
N GLU A 236 5.32 -29.33 13.59
CA GLU A 236 6.42 -30.28 13.30
C GLU A 236 6.08 -31.77 13.44
N VAL A 237 4.82 -32.12 13.68
CA VAL A 237 4.37 -33.51 13.87
C VAL A 237 3.51 -33.96 12.71
N ASP A 238 2.38 -33.31 12.49
CA ASP A 238 1.39 -33.74 11.50
C ASP A 238 0.59 -32.59 10.88
N THR A 239 0.72 -31.35 11.38
CA THR A 239 -0.16 -30.25 11.00
C THR A 239 0.59 -29.24 10.13
N TRP A 240 0.01 -28.93 8.98
CA TRP A 240 0.64 -28.14 7.92
C TRP A 240 -0.32 -27.11 7.34
N THR A 241 0.23 -26.10 6.67
CA THR A 241 -0.57 -25.15 5.88
C THR A 241 0.09 -24.88 4.55
N VAL A 242 -0.66 -25.06 3.47
CA VAL A 242 -0.28 -24.63 2.12
C VAL A 242 -0.80 -23.23 1.86
N HIS A 243 0.04 -22.38 1.28
CA HIS A 243 -0.30 -21.08 0.74
C HIS A 243 -0.10 -21.11 -0.78
N LYS A 244 -1.19 -21.18 -1.55
CA LYS A 244 -1.15 -21.18 -3.03
C LYS A 244 -1.55 -19.81 -3.57
N PRO A 245 -0.68 -19.09 -4.31
CA PRO A 245 -1.09 -17.92 -5.07
C PRO A 245 -2.20 -18.27 -6.07
N ILE A 246 -3.27 -17.48 -6.09
CA ILE A 246 -4.39 -17.65 -7.03
C ILE A 246 -4.75 -16.31 -7.67
N GLY A 247 -5.37 -16.36 -8.86
CA GLY A 247 -5.92 -15.18 -9.51
C GLY A 247 -7.02 -14.52 -8.67
N LEU A 248 -7.17 -13.19 -8.77
CA LEU A 248 -8.18 -12.42 -8.02
C LEU A 248 -9.64 -12.78 -8.38
N ASP A 249 -9.83 -13.42 -9.53
CA ASP A 249 -11.10 -13.86 -10.11
C ASP A 249 -11.39 -15.35 -9.84
N VAL A 250 -10.42 -16.10 -9.33
CA VAL A 250 -10.57 -17.52 -8.97
C VAL A 250 -11.58 -17.67 -7.83
N ASP A 251 -12.58 -18.51 -8.08
CA ASP A 251 -13.50 -18.95 -7.06
C ASP A 251 -12.86 -20.09 -6.25
N HIS A 252 -12.22 -19.72 -5.14
CA HIS A 252 -11.54 -20.67 -4.25
C HIS A 252 -12.44 -21.79 -3.70
N THR A 253 -13.77 -21.64 -3.74
CA THR A 253 -14.70 -22.68 -3.28
C THR A 253 -14.77 -23.87 -4.24
N LYS A 254 -14.27 -23.72 -5.47
CA LYS A 254 -14.20 -24.77 -6.48
C LYS A 254 -12.84 -25.47 -6.55
N LEU A 255 -11.86 -25.01 -5.78
CA LEU A 255 -10.54 -25.65 -5.75
C LEU A 255 -10.60 -26.88 -4.86
N ASP A 256 -10.09 -28.00 -5.37
CA ASP A 256 -9.92 -29.20 -4.56
C ASP A 256 -8.70 -29.00 -3.63
N PRO A 257 -8.87 -29.17 -2.29
CA PRO A 257 -7.79 -28.97 -1.35
C PRO A 257 -6.71 -30.05 -1.43
N TYR A 258 -7.04 -31.29 -1.80
CA TYR A 258 -6.09 -32.38 -1.95
C TYR A 258 -5.22 -32.20 -3.20
N GLU A 259 -5.83 -31.85 -4.33
CA GLU A 259 -5.11 -31.52 -5.56
C GLU A 259 -4.21 -30.30 -5.35
N THR A 260 -4.72 -29.27 -4.67
CA THR A 260 -3.96 -28.06 -4.32
C THR A 260 -2.68 -28.39 -3.54
N ILE A 261 -2.77 -29.29 -2.54
CA ILE A 261 -1.60 -29.69 -1.75
C ILE A 261 -0.55 -30.36 -2.67
N ALA A 262 -0.98 -31.32 -3.49
CA ALA A 262 -0.07 -32.03 -4.39
C ALA A 262 0.58 -31.10 -5.42
N GLU A 263 -0.18 -30.17 -6.02
CA GLU A 263 0.34 -29.17 -6.94
C GLU A 263 1.37 -28.24 -6.31
N VAL A 264 1.10 -27.74 -5.10
CA VAL A 264 2.03 -26.84 -4.40
C VAL A 264 3.35 -27.55 -4.07
N LEU A 265 3.28 -28.79 -3.56
CA LEU A 265 4.48 -29.59 -3.29
C LEU A 265 5.23 -29.94 -4.59
N GLY A 266 4.52 -30.03 -5.72
CA GLY A 266 5.09 -30.19 -7.05
C GLY A 266 6.02 -29.05 -7.49
N GLY A 267 5.82 -27.85 -6.94
CA GLY A 267 6.63 -26.68 -7.18
C GLY A 267 6.36 -26.01 -8.54
N SER A 268 7.41 -25.50 -9.16
CA SER A 268 7.31 -24.64 -10.34
C SER A 268 6.94 -25.37 -11.65
N THR A 269 7.13 -26.69 -11.76
CA THR A 269 6.75 -27.44 -12.97
C THR A 269 5.24 -27.64 -13.13
N GLY A 270 4.47 -27.47 -12.05
CA GLY A 270 3.05 -27.82 -12.00
C GLY A 270 2.78 -29.33 -12.01
N THR A 271 3.81 -30.18 -11.98
CA THR A 271 3.64 -31.63 -11.86
C THR A 271 3.24 -31.96 -10.42
N PRO A 272 2.04 -32.51 -10.16
CA PRO A 272 1.61 -32.79 -8.80
C PRO A 272 2.57 -33.76 -8.11
N TYR A 273 2.88 -33.50 -6.85
CA TYR A 273 3.63 -34.40 -5.97
C TYR A 273 2.64 -35.08 -5.01
N PRO A 274 2.22 -36.34 -5.29
CA PRO A 274 1.20 -37.00 -4.50
C PRO A 274 1.64 -37.15 -3.04
N ILE A 275 0.71 -37.04 -2.10
CA ILE A 275 0.95 -37.20 -0.67
C ILE A 275 -0.30 -37.79 -0.02
N LYS A 276 -0.10 -38.59 1.04
CA LYS A 276 -1.23 -38.99 1.90
C LYS A 276 -1.64 -37.82 2.79
N VAL A 277 -2.84 -37.29 2.57
CA VAL A 277 -3.47 -36.30 3.47
C VAL A 277 -4.44 -37.05 4.39
N ASP A 278 -4.24 -36.93 5.70
CA ASP A 278 -5.06 -37.62 6.70
C ASP A 278 -6.39 -36.87 6.93
N GLU A 279 -6.35 -35.54 6.94
CA GLU A 279 -7.55 -34.69 7.16
C GLU A 279 -7.36 -33.27 6.63
N ILE A 280 -8.38 -32.69 5.99
CA ILE A 280 -8.45 -31.23 5.75
C ILE A 280 -9.13 -30.57 6.95
N LEU A 281 -8.40 -29.72 7.67
CA LEU A 281 -8.90 -29.05 8.87
C LEU A 281 -9.74 -27.82 8.52
N VAL A 282 -9.22 -26.95 7.65
CA VAL A 282 -9.92 -25.75 7.20
C VAL A 282 -9.31 -25.19 5.91
N THR A 283 -10.14 -24.62 5.04
CA THR A 283 -9.71 -23.91 3.83
C THR A 283 -10.20 -22.46 3.85
N SER A 284 -9.47 -21.56 3.19
CA SER A 284 -9.86 -20.14 3.08
C SER A 284 -9.21 -19.47 1.88
N SER A 285 -9.78 -18.35 1.44
CA SER A 285 -9.07 -17.39 0.62
C SER A 285 -8.69 -16.16 1.44
N TRP A 286 -7.45 -15.74 1.28
CA TRP A 286 -6.93 -14.55 1.94
C TRP A 286 -6.44 -13.55 0.90
N ARG A 287 -6.82 -12.29 1.11
CA ARG A 287 -6.34 -11.15 0.33
C ARG A 287 -5.55 -10.23 1.26
N PRO A 288 -4.24 -10.07 1.04
CA PRO A 288 -3.45 -9.16 1.84
C PRO A 288 -3.94 -7.72 1.71
N ASN A 289 -3.99 -7.02 2.83
CA ASN A 289 -4.10 -5.57 2.91
C ASN A 289 -2.85 -5.02 3.60
N ILE A 290 -2.42 -3.84 3.19
CA ILE A 290 -1.48 -3.00 3.92
C ILE A 290 -2.21 -1.71 4.25
N CYS A 291 -2.58 -1.54 5.52
CA CYS A 291 -3.36 -0.40 5.95
C CYS A 291 -2.91 0.11 7.31
N ILE A 292 -3.06 1.41 7.56
CA ILE A 292 -2.92 2.01 8.89
C ILE A 292 -4.05 2.99 9.13
N ALA A 293 -4.57 3.06 10.35
CA ALA A 293 -5.56 4.03 10.74
C ALA A 293 -4.95 5.44 10.75
N ASP A 294 -5.71 6.42 10.25
CA ASP A 294 -5.35 7.84 10.29
C ASP A 294 -5.25 8.37 11.72
N ARG A 295 -5.94 7.72 12.65
CA ARG A 295 -5.92 7.97 14.10
C ARG A 295 -6.13 6.67 14.87
N TYR A 296 -5.48 6.54 16.02
CA TYR A 296 -5.58 5.40 16.93
C TYR A 296 -6.52 5.68 18.09
N ARG A 297 -7.03 6.92 18.22
CA ARG A 297 -7.98 7.32 19.26
C ARG A 297 -9.06 8.29 18.78
N SER A 298 -10.15 8.36 19.54
CA SER A 298 -11.20 9.37 19.34
C SER A 298 -10.74 10.77 19.73
N ALA A 299 -11.40 11.79 19.17
CA ALA A 299 -11.11 13.19 19.50
C ALA A 299 -11.36 13.53 20.98
N CYS A 300 -12.35 12.90 21.62
CA CYS A 300 -12.62 13.10 23.05
C CYS A 300 -11.75 12.20 23.95
N GLY A 301 -10.93 11.33 23.36
CA GLY A 301 -9.87 10.62 24.06
C GLY A 301 -10.29 9.42 24.91
N ARG A 302 -11.51 8.88 24.75
CA ARG A 302 -11.98 7.70 25.51
C ARG A 302 -11.97 6.40 24.74
N ILE A 303 -11.80 6.45 23.42
CA ILE A 303 -11.85 5.27 22.55
C ILE A 303 -10.51 5.12 21.86
N PHE A 304 -9.94 3.91 21.89
CA PHE A 304 -8.63 3.58 21.35
C PHE A 304 -8.72 2.36 20.42
N LEU A 305 -7.80 2.23 19.48
CA LEU A 305 -7.68 1.10 18.55
C LEU A 305 -6.39 0.32 18.83
N SER A 306 -6.45 -1.01 18.86
CA SER A 306 -5.29 -1.89 19.02
C SER A 306 -5.32 -3.06 18.04
N GLY A 307 -4.17 -3.38 17.46
CA GLY A 307 -4.00 -4.47 16.48
C GLY A 307 -4.65 -4.19 15.13
N ASP A 308 -5.27 -5.20 14.52
CA ASP A 308 -5.86 -5.14 13.17
C ASP A 308 -6.94 -4.05 12.97
N SER A 309 -7.50 -3.52 14.06
CA SER A 309 -8.40 -2.35 14.01
C SER A 309 -7.65 -1.06 13.67
N ALA A 310 -6.35 -0.99 14.00
CA ALA A 310 -5.45 0.15 13.84
C ALA A 310 -4.45 -0.04 12.68
N HIS A 311 -3.92 -1.24 12.45
CA HIS A 311 -2.94 -1.51 11.38
C HIS A 311 -3.12 -2.91 10.80
N GLN A 312 -2.98 -3.07 9.49
CA GLN A 312 -3.09 -4.35 8.80
C GLN A 312 -1.81 -4.59 8.02
N ASN A 313 -1.18 -5.72 8.31
CA ASN A 313 0.11 -6.09 7.74
C ASN A 313 -0.04 -7.35 6.91
N ILE A 314 0.98 -7.57 6.09
CA ILE A 314 1.20 -8.82 5.38
C ILE A 314 2.09 -9.72 6.24
N PRO A 315 2.08 -11.05 6.05
CA PRO A 315 2.66 -11.99 7.00
C PRO A 315 4.18 -12.07 6.94
N THR A 316 4.82 -11.53 5.90
CA THR A 316 6.28 -11.56 5.75
C THR A 316 6.94 -10.80 6.90
N GLY A 317 7.83 -11.48 7.62
CA GLY A 317 8.46 -11.00 8.87
C GLY A 317 7.63 -11.17 10.15
N GLY A 318 6.35 -11.54 10.06
CA GLY A 318 5.53 -11.88 11.24
C GLY A 318 5.16 -10.71 12.17
N TYR A 319 5.23 -9.46 11.71
CA TYR A 319 5.15 -8.29 12.61
C TYR A 319 3.74 -7.96 13.13
N GLY A 320 2.66 -8.26 12.40
CA GLY A 320 1.31 -7.77 12.71
C GLY A 320 0.81 -8.14 14.11
N TYR A 321 0.85 -9.44 14.45
CA TYR A 321 0.49 -9.93 15.79
C TYR A 321 1.38 -9.35 16.89
N ASN A 322 2.70 -9.33 16.67
CA ASN A 322 3.66 -8.84 17.66
C ASN A 322 3.47 -7.34 17.93
N THR A 323 3.14 -6.57 16.89
CA THR A 323 2.79 -5.15 17.02
C THR A 323 1.50 -4.97 17.82
N ALA A 324 0.48 -5.81 17.56
CA ALA A 324 -0.79 -5.79 18.29
C ALA A 324 -0.62 -6.11 19.80
N VAL A 325 0.31 -7.01 20.15
CA VAL A 325 0.66 -7.25 21.56
C VAL A 325 1.30 -6.01 22.18
N GLY A 326 2.27 -5.41 21.49
CA GLY A 326 2.91 -4.17 21.94
C GLY A 326 1.91 -3.01 22.15
N ASP A 327 0.93 -2.87 21.26
CA ASP A 327 -0.14 -1.86 21.39
C ASP A 327 -0.99 -2.10 22.64
N SER A 328 -1.41 -3.34 22.86
CA SER A 328 -2.25 -3.69 24.01
C SER A 328 -1.52 -3.54 25.34
N VAL A 329 -0.24 -3.89 25.41
CA VAL A 329 0.59 -3.72 26.62
C VAL A 329 0.83 -2.23 26.91
N ASP A 330 1.20 -1.44 25.89
CA ASP A 330 1.41 -0.01 26.03
C ASP A 330 0.13 0.72 26.45
N LEU A 331 -1.01 0.43 25.81
CA LEU A 331 -2.27 1.07 26.16
C LEU A 331 -2.76 0.67 27.55
N ALA A 332 -2.60 -0.60 27.95
CA ALA A 332 -3.12 -1.09 29.22
C ALA A 332 -2.47 -0.39 30.42
N TRP A 333 -1.15 -0.18 30.42
CA TRP A 333 -0.50 0.49 31.54
C TRP A 333 -0.86 1.97 31.64
N LYS A 334 -1.03 2.64 30.48
CA LYS A 334 -1.45 4.04 30.42
C LYS A 334 -2.87 4.22 30.97
N LEU A 335 -3.79 3.33 30.58
CA LEU A 335 -5.15 3.32 31.11
C LEU A 335 -5.16 2.99 32.61
N ALA A 336 -4.37 2.01 33.05
CA ALA A 336 -4.27 1.65 34.46
C ALA A 336 -3.74 2.80 35.31
N ALA A 337 -2.74 3.53 34.82
CA ALA A 337 -2.19 4.71 35.47
C ALA A 337 -3.25 5.81 35.67
N VAL A 338 -3.98 6.14 34.60
CA VAL A 338 -5.04 7.17 34.64
C VAL A 338 -6.20 6.73 35.54
N LEU A 339 -6.63 5.48 35.45
CA LEU A 339 -7.72 4.95 36.27
C LEU A 339 -7.35 4.85 37.75
N SER A 340 -6.07 4.62 38.06
CA SER A 340 -5.53 4.62 39.43
C SER A 340 -5.21 6.02 39.95
N GLY A 341 -5.42 7.06 39.14
CA GLY A 341 -5.29 8.46 39.54
C GLY A 341 -3.86 9.01 39.55
N TRP A 342 -2.85 8.20 39.18
CA TRP A 342 -1.47 8.67 39.15
C TRP A 342 -0.98 9.08 37.75
N GLY A 343 -1.62 8.61 36.67
CA GLY A 343 -1.35 9.03 35.30
C GLY A 343 -2.13 10.29 34.91
N GLY A 344 -1.51 11.18 34.13
CA GLY A 344 -2.12 12.40 33.60
C GLY A 344 -2.62 12.26 32.16
N LYS A 345 -3.25 13.33 31.65
CA LYS A 345 -3.91 13.32 30.32
C LYS A 345 -2.94 13.06 29.16
N TYR A 346 -1.71 13.56 29.24
CA TYR A 346 -0.72 13.43 28.17
C TYR A 346 -0.24 11.99 27.99
N LEU A 347 -0.46 11.15 29.01
CA LEU A 347 -0.12 9.74 28.93
C LEU A 347 -0.97 9.01 27.89
N LEU A 348 -2.27 9.28 27.83
CA LEU A 348 -3.14 8.70 26.80
C LEU A 348 -2.90 9.33 25.42
N ASP A 349 -2.50 10.60 25.37
CA ASP A 349 -2.11 11.27 24.12
C ASP A 349 -0.87 10.60 23.50
N SER A 350 0.07 10.15 24.33
CA SER A 350 1.30 9.48 23.88
C SER A 350 1.06 8.14 23.16
N TYR A 351 -0.06 7.45 23.40
CA TYR A 351 -0.33 6.13 22.79
C TYR A 351 -0.19 6.15 21.26
N GLU A 352 -0.84 7.10 20.60
CA GLU A 352 -0.76 7.22 19.15
C GLU A 352 0.63 7.67 18.68
N ILE A 353 1.25 8.61 19.41
CA ILE A 353 2.58 9.16 19.10
C ILE A 353 3.65 8.06 19.17
N GLU A 354 3.52 7.13 20.11
CA GLU A 354 4.50 6.06 20.34
C GLU A 354 4.25 4.83 19.47
N ARG A 355 3.00 4.37 19.34
CA ARG A 355 2.68 3.08 18.73
C ARG A 355 2.46 3.14 17.22
N ARG A 356 1.89 4.23 16.72
CA ARG A 356 1.63 4.38 15.28
C ARG A 356 2.91 4.34 14.44
N PRO A 357 4.02 5.02 14.82
CA PRO A 357 5.28 4.92 14.07
C PRO A 357 5.87 3.51 14.01
N VAL A 358 5.71 2.72 15.08
CA VAL A 358 6.15 1.31 15.12
C VAL A 358 5.37 0.49 14.09
N ALA A 359 4.04 0.67 14.02
CA ALA A 359 3.22 -0.02 13.02
C ALA A 359 3.60 0.36 11.58
N VAL A 360 3.86 1.65 11.30
CA VAL A 360 4.32 2.12 9.98
C VAL A 360 5.62 1.42 9.57
N ARG A 361 6.64 1.45 10.44
CA ARG A 361 7.94 0.81 10.19
C ARG A 361 7.80 -0.70 9.92
N ASN A 362 6.95 -1.37 10.69
CA ASN A 362 6.71 -2.80 10.54
C ASN A 362 5.98 -3.12 9.23
N ILE A 363 5.06 -2.27 8.80
CA ILE A 363 4.38 -2.37 7.50
C ILE A 363 5.39 -2.26 6.34
N GLU A 364 6.25 -1.24 6.39
CA GLU A 364 7.27 -0.98 5.36
C GLU A 364 8.22 -2.16 5.24
N CYS A 365 8.72 -2.62 6.38
CA CYS A 365 9.64 -3.75 6.48
C CYS A 365 9.01 -5.03 5.90
N SER A 366 7.76 -5.34 6.26
CA SER A 366 7.08 -6.47 5.64
C SER A 366 7.00 -6.32 4.11
N GLY A 367 6.68 -5.12 3.62
CA GLY A 367 6.59 -4.79 2.19
C GLY A 367 7.89 -5.09 1.43
N LEU A 368 9.04 -4.71 2.02
CA LEU A 368 10.37 -5.04 1.51
C LEU A 368 10.57 -6.56 1.38
N HIS A 369 10.24 -7.32 2.43
CA HIS A 369 10.37 -8.78 2.42
C HIS A 369 9.50 -9.43 1.33
N ARG A 370 8.26 -8.94 1.13
CA ARG A 370 7.44 -9.41 0.00
C ARG A 370 8.12 -9.13 -1.33
N GLN A 371 8.72 -7.96 -1.52
CA GLN A 371 9.38 -7.59 -2.77
C GLN A 371 10.55 -8.54 -3.06
N THR A 372 11.30 -8.97 -2.04
CA THR A 372 12.33 -10.00 -2.16
C THR A 372 11.76 -11.28 -2.76
N HIS A 373 10.60 -11.75 -2.27
CA HIS A 373 9.93 -12.92 -2.81
C HIS A 373 9.40 -12.73 -4.24
N ALA A 374 8.72 -11.61 -4.50
CA ALA A 374 8.14 -11.33 -5.81
C ALA A 374 9.19 -11.27 -6.92
N THR A 375 10.39 -10.77 -6.59
CA THR A 375 11.48 -10.60 -7.55
C THR A 375 11.97 -11.92 -8.14
N TYR A 376 12.26 -12.93 -7.30
CA TYR A 376 12.72 -14.22 -7.82
C TYR A 376 11.61 -15.00 -8.52
N VAL A 377 10.36 -14.90 -8.04
CA VAL A 377 9.19 -15.53 -8.70
C VAL A 377 9.01 -14.98 -10.12
N GLU A 378 9.19 -13.68 -10.29
CA GLU A 378 9.13 -13.03 -11.60
C GLU A 378 10.25 -13.49 -12.54
N TRP A 379 11.49 -13.65 -12.05
CA TRP A 379 12.58 -14.20 -12.86
C TRP A 379 12.29 -15.61 -13.35
N VAL A 380 11.70 -16.45 -12.49
CA VAL A 380 11.30 -17.81 -12.85
C VAL A 380 10.16 -17.79 -13.87
N ARG A 381 9.21 -16.87 -13.73
CA ARG A 381 8.13 -16.67 -14.70
C ARG A 381 8.67 -16.27 -16.08
N GLN A 382 9.66 -15.37 -16.13
CA GLN A 382 10.27 -14.89 -17.37
C GLN A 382 11.13 -15.94 -18.06
N ALA A 383 11.92 -16.70 -17.29
CA ALA A 383 12.80 -17.74 -17.81
C ALA A 383 12.05 -19.02 -18.21
N GLY A 384 10.78 -19.18 -17.79
CA GLY A 384 10.05 -20.43 -17.89
C GLY A 384 10.34 -21.34 -16.69
N PRO A 385 9.32 -21.84 -15.97
CA PRO A 385 9.54 -22.64 -14.75
C PRO A 385 10.37 -23.91 -14.95
N GLN A 386 10.31 -24.51 -16.15
CA GLN A 386 11.06 -25.72 -16.49
C GLN A 386 12.58 -25.51 -16.51
N THR A 387 13.04 -24.28 -16.73
CA THR A 387 14.46 -23.92 -16.74
C THR A 387 15.16 -24.25 -15.42
N LEU A 388 14.42 -24.26 -14.29
CA LEU A 388 14.95 -24.64 -12.98
C LEU A 388 15.23 -26.14 -12.82
N PHE A 389 14.75 -26.99 -13.72
CA PHE A 389 14.79 -28.45 -13.59
C PHE A 389 15.71 -29.12 -14.62
N ILE A 390 16.19 -28.36 -15.62
CA ILE A 390 17.09 -28.86 -16.66
C ILE A 390 18.54 -28.52 -16.25
N GLN A 391 19.47 -29.44 -16.46
CA GLN A 391 20.90 -29.27 -16.18
C GLN A 391 21.60 -28.52 -17.33
N THR A 392 21.13 -27.30 -17.62
CA THR A 392 21.76 -26.36 -18.56
C THR A 392 22.43 -25.22 -17.82
N ASP A 393 23.39 -24.54 -18.46
CA ASP A 393 24.04 -23.35 -17.93
C ASP A 393 23.02 -22.27 -17.54
N GLN A 394 21.96 -22.13 -18.35
CA GLN A 394 20.86 -21.20 -18.07
C GLN A 394 20.10 -21.55 -16.79
N GLY A 395 19.86 -22.84 -16.53
CA GLY A 395 19.21 -23.31 -15.30
C GLY A 395 20.10 -23.13 -14.06
N GLN A 396 21.40 -23.43 -14.19
CA GLN A 396 22.37 -23.22 -13.12
C GLN A 396 22.52 -21.73 -12.78
N GLU A 397 22.61 -20.87 -13.79
CA GLU A 397 22.70 -19.43 -13.60
C GLU A 397 21.43 -18.84 -12.97
N LEU A 398 20.24 -19.30 -13.37
CA LEU A 398 19.00 -18.88 -12.72
C LEU A 398 18.96 -19.30 -11.24
N ARG A 399 19.35 -20.55 -10.92
CA ARG A 399 19.44 -21.02 -9.52
C ARG A 399 20.46 -20.20 -8.72
N ARG A 400 21.63 -19.90 -9.30
CA ARG A 400 22.66 -19.06 -8.66
C ARG A 400 22.15 -17.64 -8.42
N ARG A 401 21.53 -17.01 -9.42
CA ARG A 401 20.95 -15.67 -9.30
C ARG A 401 19.88 -15.60 -8.20
N ILE A 402 19.01 -16.60 -8.10
CA ILE A 402 18.00 -16.68 -7.04
C ILE A 402 18.67 -16.85 -5.67
N ARG A 403 19.67 -17.74 -5.57
CA ARG A 403 20.45 -17.96 -4.34
C ARG A 403 21.11 -16.67 -3.86
N ASP A 404 21.82 -15.98 -4.74
CA ASP A 404 22.57 -14.76 -4.39
C ASP A 404 21.62 -13.65 -3.95
N HIS A 405 20.52 -13.45 -4.68
CA HIS A 405 19.47 -12.50 -4.30
C HIS A 405 18.89 -12.78 -2.92
N LEU A 406 18.53 -14.03 -2.64
CA LEU A 406 17.97 -14.43 -1.35
C LEU A 406 18.99 -14.30 -0.22
N GLN A 407 20.27 -14.61 -0.45
CA GLN A 407 21.31 -14.46 0.57
C GLN A 407 21.66 -13.00 0.85
N GLN A 408 21.55 -12.11 -0.15
CA GLN A 408 21.74 -10.66 0.02
C GLN A 408 20.53 -9.96 0.67
N ASN A 409 19.38 -10.62 0.73
CA ASN A 409 18.12 -10.04 1.21
C ASN A 409 17.43 -10.96 2.24
N ASP A 410 18.19 -11.48 3.21
CA ASP A 410 17.71 -12.43 4.23
C ASP A 410 17.07 -11.78 5.47
N GLY A 411 16.76 -10.48 5.34
CA GLY A 411 16.23 -9.63 6.40
C GLY A 411 14.92 -10.06 7.02
N GLU A 412 14.09 -10.83 6.30
CA GLU A 412 12.80 -11.34 6.80
C GLU A 412 12.96 -12.10 8.12
N ASN A 413 14.14 -12.70 8.31
CA ASN A 413 14.45 -13.46 9.51
C ASN A 413 15.56 -12.88 10.39
N LYS A 414 16.07 -11.68 10.09
CA LYS A 414 17.26 -11.13 10.77
C LYS A 414 17.15 -9.68 11.22
N PHE A 415 16.06 -8.98 10.89
CA PHE A 415 15.88 -7.57 11.24
C PHE A 415 15.50 -7.37 12.72
N PHE A 416 16.46 -7.61 13.62
CA PHE A 416 16.30 -7.44 15.07
C PHE A 416 16.08 -5.98 15.46
N GLY A 417 16.65 -5.03 14.71
CA GLY A 417 16.44 -3.59 14.91
C GLY A 417 14.97 -3.17 14.73
N ILE A 418 14.22 -3.83 13.83
CA ILE A 418 12.77 -3.65 13.67
C ILE A 418 12.01 -4.18 14.89
N GLU A 419 12.40 -5.34 15.41
CA GLU A 419 11.66 -6.04 16.46
C GLU A 419 11.91 -5.49 17.87
N MET A 420 13.13 -5.06 18.16
CA MET A 420 13.58 -4.66 19.51
C MET A 420 14.19 -3.25 19.57
N GLY A 421 14.65 -2.72 18.44
CA GLY A 421 15.41 -1.46 18.39
C GLY A 421 14.57 -0.19 18.24
N TYR A 422 13.24 -0.28 18.10
CA TYR A 422 12.40 0.92 17.96
C TYR A 422 12.44 1.78 19.23
N ARG A 423 12.35 3.10 19.03
CA ARG A 423 12.36 4.09 20.10
C ARG A 423 11.17 5.03 20.00
N TYR A 424 10.66 5.45 21.16
CA TYR A 424 9.56 6.39 21.31
C TYR A 424 10.03 7.86 21.23
N ASN A 425 10.72 8.16 20.13
CA ASN A 425 11.25 9.50 19.88
C ASN A 425 10.09 10.52 19.83
N HIS A 426 10.31 11.70 20.38
CA HIS A 426 9.33 12.79 20.45
C HIS A 426 8.06 12.47 21.26
N SER A 427 8.07 11.41 22.07
CA SER A 427 6.98 11.17 23.01
C SER A 427 6.91 12.30 24.06
N PRO A 428 5.71 12.85 24.34
CA PRO A 428 5.54 13.92 25.33
C PRO A 428 5.81 13.45 26.77
N VAL A 429 5.90 12.13 26.99
CA VAL A 429 6.10 11.49 28.30
C VAL A 429 7.45 10.78 28.43
N VAL A 430 8.39 11.10 27.54
CA VAL A 430 9.79 10.68 27.62
C VAL A 430 10.64 11.93 27.85
N VAL A 431 11.52 11.89 28.85
CA VAL A 431 12.41 13.01 29.17
C VAL A 431 13.66 12.89 28.29
N PRO A 432 13.99 13.91 27.46
CA PRO A 432 15.13 13.83 26.56
C PRO A 432 16.46 13.83 27.33
N ASP A 433 17.46 13.18 26.74
CA ASP A 433 18.86 13.26 27.16
C ASP A 433 19.57 14.21 26.20
N ASN A 434 19.83 15.44 26.66
CA ASN A 434 20.43 16.50 25.86
C ASN A 434 21.96 16.54 25.97
N GLU A 435 22.58 15.60 26.71
CA GLU A 435 24.02 15.58 26.94
C GLU A 435 24.80 14.86 25.83
N VAL A 436 24.13 14.00 25.06
CA VAL A 436 24.72 13.14 24.03
C VAL A 436 23.78 12.99 22.82
N ASP A 437 24.31 12.60 21.67
CA ASP A 437 23.51 12.34 20.47
C ASP A 437 22.76 11.01 20.54
N GLU A 438 21.61 10.92 19.86
CA GLU A 438 20.84 9.69 19.71
C GLU A 438 21.72 8.60 19.03
N PRO A 439 21.82 7.38 19.60
CA PRO A 439 22.58 6.31 18.97
C PRO A 439 22.01 5.95 17.60
N VAL A 440 22.86 5.55 16.66
CA VAL A 440 22.40 5.10 15.33
C VAL A 440 21.35 3.99 15.48
N TRP A 441 20.34 4.02 14.61
CA TRP A 441 19.35 2.96 14.49
C TRP A 441 19.47 2.30 13.11
N THR A 442 19.37 0.97 13.07
CA THR A 442 19.32 0.19 11.83
C THR A 442 18.15 -0.80 11.89
N ALA A 443 17.66 -1.24 10.73
CA ALA A 443 16.61 -2.27 10.68
C ALA A 443 17.16 -3.65 11.05
N GLU A 444 18.41 -3.93 10.67
CA GLU A 444 19.11 -5.20 10.82
C GLU A 444 19.45 -5.48 12.28
N ASP A 445 20.19 -4.57 12.91
CA ASP A 445 20.81 -4.83 14.21
C ASP A 445 20.06 -4.16 15.35
N TYR A 446 19.84 -4.92 16.43
CA TYR A 446 19.50 -4.32 17.71
C TYR A 446 20.77 -3.76 18.36
N ILE A 447 20.84 -2.44 18.47
CA ILE A 447 21.93 -1.75 19.17
C ILE A 447 21.49 -1.50 20.62
N PRO A 448 22.11 -2.17 21.62
CA PRO A 448 21.75 -2.00 23.03
C PRO A 448 21.93 -0.55 23.47
N SER A 449 20.89 0.04 24.05
CA SER A 449 20.99 1.40 24.59
C SER A 449 19.92 1.66 25.63
N THR A 450 20.28 2.47 26.62
CA THR A 450 19.34 3.07 27.57
C THR A 450 18.77 4.41 27.08
N TRP A 451 18.96 4.78 25.80
CA TRP A 451 18.45 6.04 25.24
C TRP A 451 16.97 6.26 25.61
N PRO A 452 16.56 7.45 26.07
CA PRO A 452 15.17 7.68 26.45
C PRO A 452 14.20 7.31 25.31
N GLY A 453 13.18 6.51 25.66
CA GLY A 453 12.23 5.95 24.70
C GLY A 453 12.65 4.61 24.09
N ALA A 454 13.84 4.06 24.39
CA ALA A 454 14.26 2.73 23.95
C ALA A 454 13.88 1.61 24.94
N ARG A 455 13.87 0.36 24.47
CA ARG A 455 13.92 -0.83 25.35
C ARG A 455 15.32 -0.89 25.99
N PRO A 456 15.45 -0.91 27.34
CA PRO A 456 16.76 -1.02 27.97
C PRO A 456 17.41 -2.38 27.67
N PRO A 457 18.75 -2.47 27.61
CA PRO A 457 19.45 -3.73 27.36
C PRO A 457 19.14 -4.78 28.42
N HIS A 458 18.91 -6.02 27.99
CA HIS A 458 18.78 -7.14 28.91
C HIS A 458 20.16 -7.67 29.30
N VAL A 459 20.37 -7.82 30.60
CA VAL A 459 21.54 -8.46 31.18
C VAL A 459 21.12 -9.35 32.35
N PHE A 460 21.84 -10.44 32.55
CA PHE A 460 21.91 -11.16 33.81
C PHE A 460 22.83 -10.41 34.77
N LEU A 461 22.43 -10.32 36.02
CA LEU A 461 23.17 -9.64 37.09
C LEU A 461 24.41 -10.45 37.50
N ALA A 462 25.13 -9.97 38.51
CA ALA A 462 26.36 -10.58 39.01
C ALA A 462 26.22 -12.05 39.47
N ASP A 463 25.01 -12.50 39.80
CA ASP A 463 24.70 -13.90 40.10
C ASP A 463 24.59 -14.80 38.85
N ASN A 464 24.58 -14.19 37.67
CA ASN A 464 24.43 -14.84 36.36
C ASN A 464 23.13 -15.65 36.20
N GLU A 465 22.13 -15.37 37.03
CA GLU A 465 20.82 -16.05 37.04
C GLU A 465 19.67 -15.05 36.98
N THR A 466 19.76 -13.95 37.74
CA THR A 466 18.70 -12.95 37.82
C THR A 466 18.75 -12.04 36.60
N SER A 467 17.66 -11.99 35.84
CA SER A 467 17.51 -11.01 34.76
C SER A 467 17.20 -9.64 35.37
N ILE A 468 17.85 -8.57 34.89
CA ILE A 468 17.57 -7.20 35.38
C ILE A 468 16.08 -6.81 35.25
N PHE A 469 15.36 -7.36 34.28
CA PHE A 469 13.92 -7.13 34.09
C PHE A 469 13.06 -7.80 35.17
N ASP A 470 13.56 -8.81 35.87
CA ASP A 470 12.84 -9.50 36.97
C ASP A 470 12.68 -8.59 38.19
N LEU A 471 13.55 -7.57 38.28
CA LEU A 471 13.52 -6.60 39.37
C LEU A 471 12.45 -5.52 39.17
N PHE A 472 11.86 -5.38 37.99
CA PHE A 472 10.91 -4.30 37.72
C PHE A 472 9.60 -4.45 38.50
N GLY A 473 8.98 -3.31 38.83
CA GLY A 473 7.67 -3.24 39.48
C GLY A 473 6.51 -3.11 38.48
N PRO A 474 5.26 -3.13 38.97
CA PRO A 474 4.06 -2.88 38.16
C PRO A 474 3.89 -1.41 37.76
N GLY A 475 4.51 -0.48 38.52
CA GLY A 475 4.65 0.93 38.17
C GLY A 475 5.99 1.20 37.47
N PHE A 476 6.54 2.40 37.65
CA PHE A 476 7.90 2.68 37.21
C PHE A 476 8.92 1.89 38.03
N SER A 477 10.14 1.75 37.50
CA SER A 477 11.28 1.21 38.23
C SER A 477 12.48 2.13 38.04
N LEU A 478 13.13 2.55 39.12
CA LEU A 478 14.37 3.30 39.08
C LEU A 478 15.52 2.37 39.43
N VAL A 479 16.44 2.18 38.50
CA VAL A 479 17.70 1.45 38.74
C VAL A 479 18.79 2.48 39.06
N ASP A 480 19.43 2.33 40.21
CA ASP A 480 20.51 3.19 40.71
C ASP A 480 21.76 2.33 40.97
N PHE A 481 22.83 2.64 40.25
CA PHE A 481 24.13 1.97 40.36
C PHE A 481 25.10 2.74 41.28
N THR A 482 24.67 3.84 41.91
CA THR A 482 25.54 4.64 42.78
C THR A 482 25.75 3.96 44.14
N PRO A 483 26.97 3.96 44.72
CA PRO A 483 27.21 3.37 46.03
C PRO A 483 26.41 4.01 47.18
N ASP A 484 26.13 5.31 47.07
CA ASP A 484 25.51 6.14 48.10
C ASP A 484 24.00 6.31 47.94
N ARG A 485 23.35 5.60 47.00
CA ARG A 485 21.88 5.66 46.76
C ARG A 485 21.38 7.06 46.39
N LYS A 486 22.24 7.88 45.80
CA LYS A 486 21.97 9.31 45.58
C LYS A 486 20.69 9.55 44.78
N PHE A 487 20.40 8.71 43.77
CA PHE A 487 19.20 8.86 42.95
C PHE A 487 17.95 8.30 43.64
N ILE A 488 18.07 7.15 44.31
CA ILE A 488 16.96 6.58 45.08
C ILE A 488 16.45 7.58 46.12
N ASP A 489 17.33 8.18 46.91
CA ASP A 489 16.94 9.12 47.97
C ASP A 489 16.22 10.36 47.40
N ALA A 490 16.63 10.81 46.20
CA ALA A 490 15.99 11.94 45.52
C ALA A 490 14.61 11.57 44.93
N PHE A 491 14.48 10.40 44.30
CA PHE A 491 13.25 9.94 43.66
C PHE A 491 12.21 9.41 44.64
N GLU A 492 12.62 8.76 45.73
CA GLU A 492 11.70 8.16 46.71
C GLU A 492 10.82 9.22 47.36
N LYS A 493 11.44 10.33 47.77
CA LYS A 493 10.73 11.47 48.34
C LYS A 493 9.66 12.03 47.39
N GLU A 494 10.01 12.20 46.11
CA GLU A 494 9.09 12.79 45.12
C GLU A 494 8.04 11.80 44.60
N ALA A 495 8.37 10.51 44.51
CA ALA A 495 7.43 9.46 44.16
C ALA A 495 6.31 9.36 45.22
N ILE A 496 6.68 9.39 46.51
CA ILE A 496 5.72 9.39 47.63
C ILE A 496 4.88 10.67 47.63
N SER A 497 5.51 11.85 47.50
CA SER A 497 4.80 13.15 47.55
C SER A 497 3.76 13.27 46.44
N GLN A 498 4.03 12.69 45.28
CA GLN A 498 3.17 12.76 44.10
C GLN A 498 2.25 11.55 43.90
N ASN A 499 2.32 10.55 44.78
CA ASN A 499 1.61 9.28 44.66
C ASN A 499 1.85 8.62 43.29
N ILE A 500 3.12 8.53 42.86
CA ILE A 500 3.52 7.85 41.63
C ILE A 500 4.25 6.56 42.03
N PRO A 501 3.80 5.37 41.62
CA PRO A 501 4.44 4.12 42.00
C PRO A 501 5.77 3.97 41.28
N VAL A 502 6.86 3.98 42.05
CA VAL A 502 8.23 3.73 41.56
C VAL A 502 8.87 2.67 42.44
N ARG A 503 9.33 1.57 41.84
CA ARG A 503 10.14 0.55 42.52
C ARG A 503 11.61 0.99 42.49
N MET A 504 12.19 1.15 43.67
CA MET A 504 13.61 1.51 43.81
C MET A 504 14.47 0.24 43.78
N ILE A 505 15.44 0.21 42.87
CA ILE A 505 16.33 -0.92 42.63
C ILE A 505 17.77 -0.43 42.78
N HIS A 506 18.44 -0.85 43.84
CA HIS A 506 19.81 -0.45 44.14
C HIS A 506 20.79 -1.57 43.75
N LEU A 507 21.70 -1.29 42.83
CA LEU A 507 22.67 -2.25 42.28
C LEU A 507 24.10 -1.68 42.31
N PRO A 508 24.64 -1.28 43.47
CA PRO A 508 25.95 -0.60 43.55
C PRO A 508 27.12 -1.50 43.15
N ASP A 509 26.97 -2.82 43.30
CA ASP A 509 28.02 -3.81 43.04
C ASP A 509 27.94 -4.42 41.63
N ASP A 510 26.88 -4.13 40.86
CA ASP A 510 26.67 -4.70 39.52
C ASP A 510 27.33 -3.86 38.43
N LYS A 511 28.66 -3.88 38.44
CA LYS A 511 29.47 -3.11 37.48
C LYS A 511 29.16 -3.48 36.03
N HIS A 512 28.86 -4.76 35.76
CA HIS A 512 28.58 -5.22 34.42
C HIS A 512 27.30 -4.60 33.86
N ALA A 513 26.20 -4.65 34.60
CA ALA A 513 24.96 -4.02 34.20
C ALA A 513 25.13 -2.50 34.01
N ARG A 514 25.84 -1.83 34.92
CA ARG A 514 26.16 -0.40 34.80
C ARG A 514 26.95 -0.10 33.53
N ASP A 515 27.98 -0.89 33.22
CA ASP A 515 28.85 -0.68 32.06
C ASP A 515 28.08 -0.86 30.74
N VAL A 516 27.18 -1.86 30.65
CA VAL A 516 26.30 -2.05 29.49
C VAL A 516 25.25 -0.93 29.36
N TRP A 517 24.72 -0.45 30.49
CA TRP A 517 23.70 0.60 30.50
C TRP A 517 24.27 2.02 30.35
N GLU A 518 25.58 2.16 30.54
CA GLU A 518 26.38 3.40 30.42
C GLU A 518 25.89 4.57 31.27
N ARG A 519 25.04 4.31 32.26
CA ARG A 519 24.39 5.34 33.09
C ARG A 519 24.35 4.92 34.54
N ASP A 520 24.50 5.89 35.43
CA ASP A 520 24.47 5.64 36.88
C ASP A 520 23.03 5.50 37.40
N ALA A 521 22.04 6.09 36.72
CA ALA A 521 20.62 5.86 37.01
C ALA A 521 19.75 5.85 35.76
N VAL A 522 18.73 4.98 35.76
CA VAL A 522 17.76 4.83 34.66
C VAL A 522 16.35 4.62 35.22
N LEU A 523 15.39 5.42 34.77
CA LEU A 523 13.96 5.27 35.06
C LEU A 523 13.29 4.49 33.94
N VAL A 524 12.74 3.33 34.26
CA VAL A 524 12.07 2.39 33.35
C VAL A 524 10.56 2.42 33.59
N ARG A 525 9.80 2.47 32.49
CA ARG A 525 8.33 2.49 32.46
C ARG A 525 7.72 1.10 32.69
N PRO A 526 6.42 1.01 33.02
CA PRO A 526 5.70 -0.26 33.17
C PRO A 526 5.65 -1.16 31.92
N ASP A 527 5.97 -0.65 30.75
CA ASP A 527 6.06 -1.38 29.46
C ASP A 527 7.50 -1.74 29.07
N ASP A 528 8.44 -1.67 30.01
CA ASP A 528 9.88 -1.94 29.83
C ASP A 528 10.54 -1.00 28.81
N MET A 529 10.19 0.28 28.83
CA MET A 529 10.80 1.33 28.00
C MET A 529 11.45 2.38 28.91
N VAL A 530 12.59 2.95 28.50
CA VAL A 530 13.26 3.99 29.29
C VAL A 530 12.48 5.30 29.22
N ALA A 531 12.16 5.88 30.37
CA ALA A 531 11.54 7.21 30.48
C ALA A 531 12.58 8.32 30.67
N TRP A 532 13.70 8.03 31.36
CA TRP A 532 14.76 8.98 31.69
C TRP A 532 16.04 8.25 32.13
N ARG A 533 17.20 8.90 32.03
CA ARG A 533 18.50 8.40 32.53
C ARG A 533 19.45 9.54 32.91
N ALA A 534 20.46 9.29 33.74
CA ALA A 534 21.55 10.24 34.04
C ALA A 534 22.81 9.57 34.64
N ASN A 535 23.91 10.34 34.69
CA ASN A 535 25.09 10.08 35.53
C ASN A 535 25.09 10.97 36.78
N VAL A 536 25.94 10.67 37.77
CA VAL A 536 25.99 11.36 39.10
C VAL A 536 26.05 12.89 39.01
N ASP A 537 26.72 13.42 37.97
CA ASP A 537 26.85 14.86 37.72
C ASP A 537 25.58 15.50 37.13
N GLY A 538 24.74 14.71 36.46
CA GLY A 538 23.49 15.15 35.82
C GLY A 538 22.35 15.44 36.80
N LEU A 539 22.51 15.16 38.10
CA LEU A 539 21.53 15.48 39.14
C LEU A 539 21.52 16.99 39.47
N VAL A 540 22.64 17.69 39.22
CA VAL A 540 22.92 19.02 39.80
C VAL A 540 22.28 20.21 39.04
N PRO A 541 21.49 19.99 37.97
CA PRO A 541 20.43 20.94 37.60
C PRO A 541 19.01 20.33 37.53
N THR A 542 18.81 19.04 37.83
CA THR A 542 17.63 18.30 37.37
C THR A 542 16.51 18.20 38.41
N ASN A 543 15.31 18.69 38.06
CA ASN A 543 14.11 18.61 38.90
C ASN A 543 13.47 17.21 38.84
N VAL A 544 13.83 16.32 39.76
CA VAL A 544 13.28 14.95 39.89
C VAL A 544 11.75 14.93 39.91
N ALA A 545 11.14 15.92 40.57
CA ALA A 545 9.69 16.01 40.62
C ALA A 545 9.10 16.22 39.21
N ALA A 546 9.75 17.02 38.36
CA ALA A 546 9.34 17.23 36.96
C ALA A 546 9.53 15.98 36.10
N ILE A 547 10.63 15.23 36.26
CA ILE A 547 10.85 13.94 35.55
C ILE A 547 9.66 13.01 35.78
N LEU A 548 9.24 12.85 37.02
CA LEU A 548 8.11 12.00 37.37
C LEU A 548 6.78 12.53 36.81
N ARG A 549 6.54 13.85 36.84
CA ARG A 549 5.33 14.45 36.25
C ARG A 549 5.27 14.30 34.74
N ILE A 550 6.38 14.47 34.04
CA ILE A 550 6.48 14.26 32.59
C ILE A 550 6.28 12.79 32.26
N SER A 551 7.00 11.89 32.92
CA SER A 551 6.91 10.43 32.69
C SER A 551 5.51 9.88 32.97
N ALA A 552 4.83 10.41 33.99
CA ALA A 552 3.44 10.06 34.30
C ALA A 552 2.41 10.80 33.42
N GLY A 553 2.84 11.64 32.48
CA GLY A 553 1.97 12.42 31.58
C GLY A 553 1.09 13.46 32.27
N ARG A 554 1.51 13.95 33.45
CA ARG A 554 0.89 15.09 34.16
C ARG A 554 1.40 16.43 33.63
N GLU A 555 2.64 16.45 33.15
CA GLU A 555 3.28 17.56 32.43
C GLU A 555 3.79 17.06 31.09
N VAL A 556 4.22 17.99 30.24
CA VAL A 556 4.85 17.70 28.95
C VAL A 556 6.31 18.13 29.00
N SER A 557 7.18 17.41 28.27
CA SER A 557 8.55 17.86 28.04
C SER A 557 8.56 19.19 27.25
N LEU A 558 9.35 20.17 27.71
CA LEU A 558 9.33 21.58 27.24
C LEU A 558 9.83 21.80 25.79
N GLU A 559 10.33 20.76 25.12
CA GLU A 559 10.81 20.80 23.73
C GLU A 559 9.74 20.48 22.67
N LEU A 560 8.44 20.57 23.00
CA LEU A 560 7.35 20.38 22.04
C LEU A 560 7.16 21.58 21.10
N GLY A 561 8.21 21.90 20.34
CA GLY A 561 8.05 22.37 18.98
C GLY A 561 7.69 21.16 18.10
N THR A 562 6.41 21.01 17.77
CA THR A 562 5.91 20.26 16.61
C THR A 562 5.71 18.73 16.69
N ALA A 563 4.93 18.23 17.66
CA ALA A 563 4.22 16.94 17.49
C ALA A 563 3.38 16.91 16.18
N GLU A 564 2.87 18.07 15.74
CA GLU A 564 2.14 18.26 14.48
C GLU A 564 3.02 18.19 13.21
N ALA A 565 4.32 18.52 13.28
CA ALA A 565 5.20 18.43 12.10
C ALA A 565 5.60 16.98 11.82
N PHE A 566 5.89 16.20 12.87
CA PHE A 566 6.27 14.80 12.73
C PHE A 566 5.10 13.89 12.32
N GLN A 567 3.88 14.15 12.85
CA GLN A 567 2.66 13.50 12.35
C GLN A 567 2.40 13.83 10.87
N LYS A 568 2.67 15.06 10.42
CA LYS A 568 2.59 15.45 9.00
C LYS A 568 3.66 14.77 8.14
N GLU A 569 4.85 14.53 8.66
CA GLU A 569 5.96 13.90 7.95
C GLU A 569 5.75 12.39 7.76
N GLN A 570 5.28 11.69 8.79
CA GLN A 570 4.98 10.25 8.70
C GLN A 570 3.69 9.96 7.91
N THR A 571 2.69 10.85 7.98
CA THR A 571 1.51 10.75 7.11
C THR A 571 1.85 11.09 5.67
N ALA A 572 2.93 11.86 5.42
CA ALA A 572 3.43 12.10 4.09
C ALA A 572 4.17 10.88 3.50
N PHE A 573 4.82 10.03 4.31
CA PHE A 573 5.59 8.89 3.79
C PHE A 573 4.73 7.67 3.41
N VAL A 574 3.69 7.33 4.21
CA VAL A 574 2.67 6.33 3.80
C VAL A 574 1.94 6.77 2.51
N ASN A 575 1.94 8.08 2.23
CA ASN A 575 1.48 8.65 0.96
C ASN A 575 2.57 8.75 -0.12
N LYS A 576 3.88 8.67 0.20
CA LYS A 576 5.01 8.73 -0.77
C LYS A 576 5.36 7.36 -1.35
N SER A 577 5.25 6.27 -0.59
CA SER A 577 5.35 4.90 -1.13
C SER A 577 3.94 4.38 -1.40
N GLY A 578 3.41 4.68 -2.58
CA GLY A 578 2.06 4.29 -2.98
C GLY A 578 1.86 2.77 -2.97
N PHE A 579 1.36 2.20 -1.87
CA PHE A 579 0.68 0.91 -1.90
C PHE A 579 -0.69 1.13 -2.55
N THR A 580 -0.72 1.24 -3.87
CA THR A 580 -1.96 1.30 -4.62
C THR A 580 -2.60 -0.08 -4.63
N ALA A 581 -3.64 -0.29 -3.82
CA ALA A 581 -4.72 -1.12 -4.29
C ALA A 581 -6.06 -0.46 -4.09
N THR A 582 -6.75 -0.35 -5.21
CA THR A 582 -8.12 0.11 -5.29
C THR A 582 -9.00 -1.09 -5.55
N ILE A 583 -9.35 -1.89 -4.52
CA ILE A 583 -10.51 -2.79 -4.56
C ILE A 583 -11.17 -2.76 -3.17
N GLY A 584 -12.49 -2.59 -3.12
CA GLY A 584 -13.23 -2.42 -1.87
C GLY A 584 -13.17 -3.62 -0.92
N ASN A 585 -13.23 -3.32 0.38
CA ASN A 585 -13.40 -4.30 1.45
C ASN A 585 -14.59 -5.22 1.15
N VAL A 586 -14.37 -6.53 1.23
CA VAL A 586 -15.46 -7.50 1.33
C VAL A 586 -16.12 -7.27 2.69
N LYS A 587 -17.41 -6.90 2.70
CA LYS A 587 -18.22 -6.89 3.92
C LYS A 587 -18.24 -8.32 4.47
N GLN A 588 -17.62 -8.54 5.63
CA GLN A 588 -17.63 -9.83 6.34
C GLN A 588 -19.04 -10.26 6.83
N ASP A 589 -20.06 -9.40 6.72
CA ASP A 589 -21.44 -9.71 7.12
C ASP A 589 -22.15 -10.79 6.25
N LYS A 590 -21.45 -11.46 5.33
CA LYS A 590 -22.01 -12.53 4.49
C LYS A 590 -21.44 -13.94 4.73
N ILE A 591 -20.75 -14.18 5.85
CA ILE A 591 -20.29 -15.54 6.23
C ILE A 591 -20.99 -16.06 7.50
N GLU A 592 -22.08 -15.43 7.94
CA GLU A 592 -22.95 -15.97 9.00
C GLU A 592 -24.41 -15.96 8.52
N LYS A 593 -24.76 -16.98 7.73
CA LYS A 593 -26.13 -17.54 7.53
C LYS A 593 -26.13 -18.47 6.29
N MET A 594 -25.36 -19.55 6.35
CA MET A 594 -25.54 -20.70 5.43
C MET A 594 -25.36 -22.03 6.18
N SER A 595 -25.92 -22.10 7.39
CA SER A 595 -26.21 -23.36 8.05
C SER A 595 -27.47 -23.15 8.89
N SER A 596 -28.45 -24.04 8.73
CA SER A 596 -29.70 -24.21 9.51
C SER A 596 -31.05 -23.68 9.00
N ARG A 597 -31.20 -23.07 7.81
CA ARG A 597 -32.56 -22.71 7.30
C ARG A 597 -32.84 -22.86 5.80
N ALA A 598 -31.88 -23.34 5.00
CA ALA A 598 -32.04 -23.46 3.55
C ALA A 598 -32.72 -24.76 3.10
N ASP A 599 -32.65 -25.84 3.89
CA ASP A 599 -33.04 -27.17 3.40
C ASP A 599 -34.56 -27.40 3.38
N VAL A 600 -35.33 -26.66 4.18
CA VAL A 600 -36.80 -26.82 4.24
C VAL A 600 -37.52 -25.94 3.21
N VAL A 601 -36.99 -24.75 2.90
CA VAL A 601 -37.64 -23.82 1.95
C VAL A 601 -37.29 -24.14 0.50
N MET A 602 -36.07 -24.63 0.23
CA MET A 602 -35.69 -25.04 -1.13
C MET A 602 -36.39 -26.32 -1.58
N ALA A 603 -36.68 -27.25 -0.68
CA ALA A 603 -37.40 -28.49 -1.02
C ALA A 603 -38.84 -28.22 -1.47
N THR A 604 -39.56 -27.30 -0.81
CA THR A 604 -40.94 -26.93 -1.16
C THR A 604 -41.00 -26.16 -2.48
N VAL A 605 -40.07 -25.22 -2.69
CA VAL A 605 -40.01 -24.42 -3.93
C VAL A 605 -39.55 -25.28 -5.12
N LEU A 606 -38.63 -26.23 -4.93
CA LEU A 606 -38.24 -27.17 -5.98
C LEU A 606 -39.37 -28.16 -6.32
N ALA A 607 -40.17 -28.60 -5.35
CA ALA A 607 -41.30 -29.49 -5.59
C ALA A 607 -42.42 -28.80 -6.40
N GLU A 608 -42.74 -27.54 -6.10
CA GLU A 608 -43.73 -26.75 -6.86
C GLU A 608 -43.24 -26.45 -8.29
N ILE A 609 -41.96 -26.09 -8.46
CA ILE A 609 -41.38 -25.83 -9.78
C ILE A 609 -41.29 -27.12 -10.62
N LEU A 610 -40.99 -28.27 -10.00
CA LEU A 610 -40.95 -29.56 -10.69
C LEU A 610 -42.36 -30.03 -11.08
N HIS A 611 -43.38 -29.74 -10.26
CA HIS A 611 -44.77 -30.06 -10.57
C HIS A 611 -45.28 -29.25 -11.76
N ASP A 612 -45.00 -27.94 -11.79
CA ASP A 612 -45.35 -27.04 -12.88
C ASP A 612 -44.62 -27.41 -14.19
N LEU A 613 -43.31 -27.67 -14.12
CA LEU A 613 -42.53 -28.11 -15.30
C LEU A 613 -43.00 -29.46 -15.86
N LEU A 614 -43.34 -30.43 -15.00
CA LEU A 614 -43.87 -31.71 -15.46
C LEU A 614 -45.26 -31.56 -16.09
N SER A 615 -46.07 -30.57 -15.68
CA SER A 615 -47.41 -30.33 -16.23
C SER A 615 -47.40 -29.72 -17.63
N LEU A 616 -46.25 -29.16 -18.05
CA LEU A 616 -46.02 -28.55 -19.35
C LEU A 616 -45.42 -29.53 -20.38
N LEU A 617 -45.10 -30.76 -19.97
CA LEU A 617 -44.57 -31.80 -20.86
C LEU A 617 -45.68 -32.64 -21.48
N ASP A 618 -45.47 -33.05 -22.72
CA ASP A 618 -46.33 -34.00 -23.43
C ASP A 618 -46.45 -35.35 -22.65
N PRO A 619 -47.63 -36.00 -22.61
CA PRO A 619 -47.86 -37.21 -21.83
C PRO A 619 -46.88 -38.35 -22.12
N GLU A 620 -46.40 -38.49 -23.36
CA GLU A 620 -45.43 -39.52 -23.74
C GLU A 620 -44.02 -39.21 -23.22
N LEU A 621 -43.63 -37.94 -23.17
CA LEU A 621 -42.33 -37.51 -22.63
C LEU A 621 -42.30 -37.62 -21.10
N ARG A 622 -43.42 -37.29 -20.45
CA ARG A 622 -43.63 -37.40 -19.00
C ARG A 622 -43.46 -38.85 -18.53
N HIS A 623 -44.04 -39.81 -19.27
CA HIS A 623 -43.99 -41.23 -18.92
C HIS A 623 -42.58 -41.85 -19.08
N LYS A 624 -41.70 -41.24 -19.88
CA LYS A 624 -40.30 -41.65 -20.08
C LYS A 624 -39.32 -41.02 -19.07
N LEU A 625 -39.62 -39.83 -18.55
CA LEU A 625 -38.73 -39.08 -17.64
C LEU A 625 -38.94 -39.42 -16.16
N LEU A 626 -40.13 -39.88 -15.77
CA LEU A 626 -40.43 -40.23 -14.36
C LEU A 626 -39.52 -41.33 -13.75
N PRO A 627 -39.08 -42.37 -14.48
CA PRO A 627 -38.21 -43.41 -13.91
C PRO A 627 -36.74 -43.00 -13.74
N THR A 628 -36.29 -41.88 -14.32
CA THR A 628 -34.88 -41.42 -14.27
C THR A 628 -34.61 -40.39 -13.18
N LEU A 629 -35.65 -39.91 -12.50
CA LEU A 629 -35.56 -38.99 -11.38
C LEU A 629 -35.74 -39.80 -10.08
N GLU A 630 -34.64 -40.29 -9.48
CA GLU A 630 -34.66 -40.88 -8.12
C GLU A 630 -34.99 -39.80 -7.08
N ILE A 631 -36.27 -39.49 -6.91
CA ILE A 631 -36.77 -38.67 -5.81
C ILE A 631 -37.89 -39.46 -5.12
N ASP A 632 -37.64 -39.87 -3.88
CA ASP A 632 -38.62 -40.57 -3.05
C ASP A 632 -39.61 -39.57 -2.42
N VAL A 633 -40.69 -39.29 -3.14
CA VAL A 633 -41.69 -38.24 -2.82
C VAL A 633 -42.56 -38.59 -1.59
N LEU A 634 -42.46 -39.80 -1.03
CA LEU A 634 -43.31 -40.25 0.09
C LEU A 634 -42.80 -39.88 1.50
N SER A 635 -41.63 -39.27 1.65
CA SER A 635 -41.08 -38.88 2.97
C SER A 635 -41.33 -37.42 3.38
N LEU A 636 -41.87 -36.58 2.48
CA LEU A 636 -42.02 -35.14 2.69
C LEU A 636 -43.42 -34.67 3.11
N SER A 637 -44.40 -35.57 3.29
CA SER A 637 -45.80 -35.20 3.56
C SER A 637 -46.29 -35.42 5.01
N ASN A 638 -45.47 -35.91 5.94
CA ASN A 638 -45.92 -36.28 7.31
C ASN A 638 -45.34 -35.41 8.44
N GLY A 639 -45.30 -34.09 8.28
CA GLY A 639 -44.68 -33.22 9.29
C GLY A 639 -45.28 -31.85 9.50
N ILE A 640 -46.53 -31.60 9.10
CA ILE A 640 -47.24 -30.36 9.47
C ILE A 640 -48.70 -30.70 9.77
N ASP A 641 -48.99 -31.10 11.01
CA ASP A 641 -50.24 -30.73 11.66
C ASP A 641 -50.17 -30.97 13.18
N GLN A 642 -50.23 -29.88 13.96
CA GLN A 642 -51.15 -29.67 15.09
C GLN A 642 -50.63 -28.59 16.06
N THR A 643 -51.37 -27.49 16.07
CA THR A 643 -51.42 -26.45 17.09
C THR A 643 -52.03 -26.96 18.41
N ALA A 644 -51.51 -26.52 19.56
CA ALA A 644 -52.24 -25.76 20.60
C ALA A 644 -51.74 -25.99 22.05
N THR A 645 -51.52 -24.86 22.73
CA THR A 645 -51.91 -24.52 24.13
C THR A 645 -51.30 -25.18 25.38
N VAL A 646 -50.70 -24.30 26.20
CA VAL A 646 -50.81 -24.11 27.67
C VAL A 646 -50.02 -25.04 28.64
N SER A 647 -49.05 -24.40 29.31
CA SER A 647 -48.56 -24.40 30.73
C SER A 647 -49.20 -25.34 31.80
N PRO A 648 -48.66 -25.47 33.05
CA PRO A 648 -47.31 -25.26 33.62
C PRO A 648 -46.84 -26.38 34.60
N SER A 649 -45.67 -26.15 35.24
CA SER A 649 -45.17 -26.75 36.50
C SER A 649 -44.45 -28.11 36.33
N THR A 650 -43.45 -28.52 37.10
CA THR A 650 -42.90 -28.13 38.40
C THR A 650 -41.47 -28.70 38.50
N ALA A 651 -40.61 -28.08 39.31
CA ALA A 651 -39.31 -28.62 39.76
C ALA A 651 -39.50 -29.96 40.52
N PRO A 652 -38.47 -30.81 40.81
CA PRO A 652 -37.26 -30.39 41.54
C PRO A 652 -35.94 -31.16 41.29
N ARG A 653 -34.89 -30.53 41.83
CA ARG A 653 -33.60 -31.03 42.35
C ARG A 653 -33.53 -32.52 42.72
N ARG A 654 -32.33 -33.12 42.57
CA ARG A 654 -31.64 -33.81 43.68
C ARG A 654 -30.13 -33.98 43.45
N GLU A 655 -29.45 -33.96 44.58
CA GLU A 655 -28.01 -33.90 44.86
C GLU A 655 -27.35 -35.29 44.95
N CYS A 656 -26.04 -35.24 45.24
CA CYS A 656 -25.24 -36.18 46.03
C CYS A 656 -24.64 -37.38 45.26
N THR A 657 -23.41 -37.85 45.48
CA THR A 657 -22.32 -37.57 46.44
C THR A 657 -21.12 -38.47 46.08
N SER A 658 -19.88 -37.99 46.32
CA SER A 658 -18.68 -38.69 46.89
C SER A 658 -18.26 -40.10 46.38
N ARG A 659 -17.00 -40.57 46.36
CA ARG A 659 -15.88 -40.50 47.34
C ARG A 659 -14.68 -41.35 46.86
N SER A 660 -13.47 -41.03 47.37
CA SER A 660 -12.26 -41.88 47.64
C SER A 660 -11.52 -42.59 46.48
N GLY A 661 -10.19 -42.69 46.41
CA GLY A 661 -9.05 -42.32 47.28
C GLY A 661 -7.85 -43.25 47.04
N LEU A 662 -6.61 -42.73 47.22
CA LEU A 662 -5.34 -43.43 47.59
C LEU A 662 -4.73 -44.40 46.53
N THR A 663 -3.40 -44.54 46.29
CA THR A 663 -2.17 -44.46 47.11
C THR A 663 -0.92 -44.33 46.20
N ALA A 664 0.26 -44.06 46.79
CA ALA A 664 1.50 -43.60 46.15
C ALA A 664 2.68 -44.62 46.13
N THR A 665 3.74 -44.26 45.37
CA THR A 665 5.21 -44.52 45.50
C THR A 665 5.80 -45.90 45.13
N PRO A 666 7.13 -46.03 44.85
CA PRO A 666 8.20 -45.08 44.44
C PRO A 666 9.18 -45.57 43.32
N ALA A 667 10.20 -44.75 43.03
CA ALA A 667 11.31 -44.83 42.04
C ALA A 667 12.36 -45.96 42.20
N PRO A 668 13.39 -46.04 41.33
CA PRO A 668 14.72 -45.58 41.80
C PRO A 668 15.61 -44.85 40.76
N ASP A 669 16.63 -44.18 41.33
CA ASP A 669 17.73 -43.38 40.77
C ASP A 669 18.73 -44.13 39.87
N LEU A 670 19.51 -43.38 39.06
CA LEU A 670 20.98 -43.47 38.97
C LEU A 670 21.60 -42.30 38.15
N ASP A 671 22.73 -41.83 38.64
CA ASP A 671 23.51 -40.60 38.33
C ASP A 671 24.66 -40.88 37.29
N PRO A 672 25.69 -40.02 37.03
CA PRO A 672 26.09 -39.55 35.70
C PRO A 672 27.56 -39.88 35.30
N GLU A 673 28.08 -39.21 34.25
CA GLU A 673 29.48 -39.11 33.74
C GLU A 673 29.94 -40.05 32.59
N ALA A 674 30.36 -39.44 31.46
CA ALA A 674 31.77 -39.38 30.99
C ALA A 674 31.92 -39.18 29.47
N ALA A 675 32.75 -38.18 29.09
CA ALA A 675 33.63 -38.07 27.90
C ALA A 675 33.07 -38.25 26.47
N GLY A 676 33.44 -37.48 25.44
CA GLY A 676 34.53 -36.51 25.30
C GLY A 676 34.51 -35.86 23.92
N TYR A 677 35.16 -34.69 23.84
CA TYR A 677 35.48 -33.95 22.63
C TYR A 677 36.50 -34.73 21.77
N GLN A 678 36.28 -34.78 20.45
CA GLN A 678 37.37 -34.87 19.48
C GLN A 678 37.15 -33.86 18.36
N ALA A 679 38.07 -32.88 18.31
CA ALA A 679 38.27 -31.98 17.19
C ALA A 679 38.95 -32.72 16.04
N TYR A 680 38.56 -32.39 14.80
CA TYR A 680 39.40 -32.61 13.62
C TYR A 680 39.54 -31.31 12.84
N SER A 681 40.80 -30.97 12.63
CA SER A 681 41.34 -29.78 11.97
C SER A 681 41.71 -30.07 10.51
N VAL A 682 41.32 -29.15 9.60
CA VAL A 682 42.11 -28.63 8.44
C VAL A 682 42.32 -29.62 7.25
N PRO A 683 42.49 -29.23 5.95
CA PRO A 683 42.87 -27.91 5.40
C PRO A 683 42.06 -27.33 4.21
N ARG A 684 42.27 -26.02 4.03
CA ARG A 684 42.16 -25.26 2.78
C ARG A 684 43.21 -25.73 1.77
N GLU A 685 42.81 -25.86 0.51
CA GLU A 685 43.71 -25.78 -0.65
C GLU A 685 43.12 -24.87 -1.72
N THR A 686 43.96 -23.97 -2.22
CA THR A 686 43.85 -23.31 -3.53
C THR A 686 44.93 -23.91 -4.43
N PRO A 687 44.75 -23.92 -5.75
CA PRO A 687 45.71 -23.19 -6.57
C PRO A 687 45.14 -22.54 -7.85
N ASN A 688 45.86 -21.50 -8.30
CA ASN A 688 45.83 -20.88 -9.64
C ASN A 688 46.38 -21.82 -10.73
N ALA A 689 45.99 -21.61 -12.01
CA ALA A 689 46.86 -21.20 -13.13
C ALA A 689 46.22 -21.36 -14.54
N ASP A 690 46.67 -20.48 -15.44
CA ASP A 690 46.35 -20.18 -16.85
C ASP A 690 46.34 -21.33 -17.89
N LEU A 691 45.61 -21.15 -19.01
CA LEU A 691 46.15 -21.12 -20.40
C LEU A 691 45.08 -21.09 -21.54
N ASP A 692 45.19 -20.04 -22.35
CA ASP A 692 44.98 -19.81 -23.79
C ASP A 692 44.31 -20.80 -24.79
N THR A 693 43.54 -20.17 -25.69
CA THR A 693 43.32 -20.40 -27.15
C THR A 693 42.60 -21.65 -27.67
N CYS A 694 41.52 -21.45 -28.44
CA CYS A 694 41.46 -21.83 -29.87
C CYS A 694 40.16 -21.33 -30.55
N THR A 695 40.31 -20.47 -31.56
CA THR A 695 39.32 -20.11 -32.59
C THR A 695 39.21 -21.22 -33.64
N GLN A 696 38.01 -21.58 -34.10
CA GLN A 696 37.81 -22.06 -35.47
C GLN A 696 36.35 -21.89 -35.94
N GLU A 697 36.21 -21.18 -37.05
CA GLU A 697 35.03 -20.99 -37.88
C GLU A 697 34.58 -22.30 -38.55
N LEU A 698 33.28 -22.43 -38.89
CA LEU A 698 32.83 -23.17 -40.08
C LEU A 698 31.37 -22.84 -40.45
N TYR A 699 31.27 -22.10 -41.55
CA TYR A 699 30.23 -21.96 -42.59
C TYR A 699 28.87 -22.70 -42.51
N LEU A 700 27.83 -21.91 -42.79
CA LEU A 700 26.50 -22.27 -43.28
C LEU A 700 26.54 -22.89 -44.70
N PRO A 701 25.44 -23.52 -45.12
CA PRO A 701 24.91 -23.24 -46.45
C PRO A 701 23.43 -22.83 -46.43
N GLU A 702 23.13 -21.81 -47.24
CA GLU A 702 21.81 -21.29 -47.59
C GLU A 702 20.97 -22.28 -48.41
N MET A 703 19.64 -22.20 -48.28
CA MET A 703 18.75 -22.58 -49.38
C MET A 703 17.45 -21.76 -49.34
N ASP A 704 17.27 -20.98 -50.42
CA ASP A 704 16.13 -20.13 -50.79
C ASP A 704 14.96 -20.96 -51.33
N LEU A 705 13.73 -20.62 -50.92
CA LEU A 705 12.51 -20.96 -51.68
C LEU A 705 11.44 -19.88 -51.48
N SER A 706 11.62 -18.78 -52.21
CA SER A 706 10.56 -17.90 -52.66
C SER A 706 9.70 -18.55 -53.77
N SER A 707 8.61 -19.27 -53.42
CA SER A 707 7.50 -19.50 -54.37
C SER A 707 6.22 -20.01 -53.69
N LEU A 708 5.21 -19.14 -53.55
CA LEU A 708 3.82 -19.34 -53.99
C LEU A 708 2.89 -18.33 -53.32
N ALA A 709 2.32 -17.47 -54.16
CA ALA A 709 1.41 -16.41 -53.81
C ALA A 709 -0.06 -16.83 -53.99
N GLN A 710 -0.94 -16.09 -53.29
CA GLN A 710 -2.40 -15.90 -53.51
C GLN A 710 -3.30 -16.99 -52.87
N THR A 711 -4.30 -16.69 -52.03
CA THR A 711 -5.44 -15.77 -52.24
C THR A 711 -6.13 -15.30 -50.93
N SER A 712 -6.88 -14.19 -51.04
CA SER A 712 -7.80 -13.45 -50.13
C SER A 712 -8.45 -14.20 -48.93
N THR A 713 -8.69 -13.60 -47.75
CA THR A 713 -9.76 -12.58 -47.46
C THR A 713 -9.65 -11.97 -46.05
N THR A 714 -10.03 -10.68 -45.90
CA THR A 714 -10.39 -9.91 -44.66
C THR A 714 -9.37 -9.70 -43.52
N PRO A 715 -9.19 -8.46 -42.99
CA PRO A 715 -8.23 -8.20 -41.91
C PRO A 715 -8.82 -8.51 -40.52
N LYS A 716 -8.16 -9.40 -39.77
CA LYS A 716 -8.33 -9.56 -38.32
C LYS A 716 -7.54 -8.46 -37.58
N PRO A 717 -8.05 -7.89 -36.47
CA PRO A 717 -7.27 -6.98 -35.63
C PRO A 717 -6.30 -7.80 -34.76
N SER A 718 -5.00 -7.60 -34.96
CA SER A 718 -3.91 -8.27 -34.26
C SER A 718 -3.57 -7.58 -32.93
N ASP A 719 -3.23 -8.40 -31.94
CA ASP A 719 -2.51 -8.01 -30.73
C ASP A 719 -1.18 -7.35 -31.12
N GLN A 720 -1.01 -6.08 -30.75
CA GLN A 720 0.25 -5.37 -30.91
C GLN A 720 1.23 -5.77 -29.80
N HIS A 721 1.82 -6.96 -29.91
CA HIS A 721 3.20 -7.14 -29.47
C HIS A 721 4.10 -6.48 -30.52
N PHE A 722 4.94 -5.53 -30.10
CA PHE A 722 6.03 -5.02 -30.95
C PHE A 722 7.03 -6.16 -31.18
N THR A 723 6.77 -7.01 -32.17
CA THR A 723 7.79 -7.83 -32.80
C THR A 723 8.55 -6.94 -33.78
N ASN A 724 9.86 -7.18 -33.95
CA ASN A 724 10.76 -6.49 -34.89
C ASN A 724 10.36 -6.62 -36.38
N ALA A 725 9.18 -7.13 -36.71
CA ALA A 725 8.74 -7.36 -38.08
C ALA A 725 7.98 -6.13 -38.61
N GLY A 726 8.67 -5.20 -39.26
CA GLY A 726 8.00 -4.18 -40.08
C GLY A 726 8.68 -2.82 -40.26
N PHE A 727 9.88 -2.57 -39.73
CA PHE A 727 10.65 -1.40 -40.14
C PHE A 727 11.60 -1.81 -41.27
N PRO A 728 11.53 -1.18 -42.46
CA PRO A 728 12.52 -1.43 -43.50
C PRO A 728 13.92 -1.12 -42.98
N ASP A 729 14.89 -1.95 -43.36
CA ASP A 729 16.31 -1.80 -43.03
C ASP A 729 16.81 -0.38 -43.38
N VAL A 730 16.84 0.48 -42.38
CA VAL A 730 17.65 1.69 -42.37
C VAL A 730 18.40 1.68 -41.04
N GLU A 731 19.42 0.83 -40.96
CA GLU A 731 20.27 0.59 -39.76
C GLU A 731 21.04 1.83 -39.27
N LYS A 732 20.89 3.00 -39.90
CA LYS A 732 21.66 4.21 -39.58
C LYS A 732 20.75 5.32 -39.02
N LEU A 733 21.20 5.93 -37.92
CA LEU A 733 20.67 7.21 -37.42
C LEU A 733 20.57 8.22 -38.59
N PRO A 734 19.60 9.17 -38.54
CA PRO A 734 19.46 10.20 -39.56
C PRO A 734 20.78 10.95 -39.77
N SER A 735 20.97 11.55 -40.95
CA SER A 735 22.19 12.31 -41.24
C SER A 735 22.41 13.43 -40.21
N ALA A 736 23.65 13.92 -40.09
CA ALA A 736 23.99 15.05 -39.22
C ALA A 736 23.02 16.24 -39.38
N GLY A 737 22.68 16.58 -40.63
CA GLY A 737 21.76 17.65 -40.96
C GLY A 737 20.32 17.37 -40.51
N ASP A 738 19.87 16.11 -40.64
CA ASP A 738 18.53 15.71 -40.20
C ASP A 738 18.40 15.74 -38.67
N GLN A 739 19.45 15.37 -37.95
CA GLN A 739 19.48 15.42 -36.49
C GLN A 739 19.37 16.86 -35.97
N VAL A 740 20.12 17.81 -36.56
CA VAL A 740 20.02 19.23 -36.20
C VAL A 740 18.63 19.77 -36.55
N LYS A 741 18.07 19.40 -37.71
CA LYS A 741 16.71 19.78 -38.10
C LYS A 741 15.67 19.28 -37.10
N LEU A 742 15.79 18.07 -36.58
CA LEU A 742 14.90 17.54 -35.54
C LEU A 742 14.99 18.35 -34.23
N VAL A 743 16.19 18.79 -33.83
CA VAL A 743 16.38 19.68 -32.67
C VAL A 743 15.71 21.04 -32.92
N ASP A 744 15.92 21.65 -34.09
CA ASP A 744 15.29 22.92 -34.46
C ASP A 744 13.76 22.83 -34.43
N VAL A 745 13.22 21.71 -34.93
CA VAL A 745 11.79 21.42 -34.93
C VAL A 745 11.26 21.21 -33.50
N TYR A 746 12.02 20.53 -32.63
CA TYR A 746 11.65 20.40 -31.22
C TYR A 746 11.48 21.78 -30.57
N PHE A 747 12.47 22.67 -30.70
CA PHE A 747 12.41 23.99 -30.08
C PHE A 747 11.33 24.91 -30.68
N SER A 748 11.00 24.73 -31.96
CA SER A 748 9.98 25.55 -32.62
C SER A 748 8.54 25.04 -32.44
N HIS A 749 8.32 23.72 -32.30
CA HIS A 749 6.97 23.14 -32.29
C HIS A 749 6.61 22.37 -31.02
N VAL A 750 7.58 21.73 -30.35
CA VAL A 750 7.34 20.88 -29.17
C VAL A 750 7.56 21.65 -27.87
N GLN A 751 8.71 22.34 -27.76
CA GLN A 751 9.08 23.15 -26.58
C GLN A 751 8.01 24.20 -26.26
N ALA A 752 7.32 24.73 -27.28
CA ALA A 752 6.22 25.69 -27.14
C ALA A 752 5.13 25.25 -26.15
N TRP A 753 4.87 23.94 -26.05
CA TRP A 753 3.93 23.38 -25.07
C TRP A 753 4.60 22.46 -24.03
N LEU A 754 5.81 21.96 -24.30
CA LEU A 754 6.64 21.14 -23.40
C LEU A 754 7.99 21.85 -23.13
N PRO A 755 8.02 22.96 -22.38
CA PRO A 755 9.20 23.79 -22.19
C PRO A 755 10.16 23.18 -21.16
N LEU A 756 10.92 22.20 -21.62
CA LEU A 756 11.79 21.36 -20.78
C LEU A 756 13.24 21.85 -20.78
N LEU A 757 13.70 22.40 -21.90
CA LEU A 757 15.13 22.64 -22.15
C LEU A 757 15.44 24.13 -22.37
N HIS A 758 16.53 24.61 -21.78
CA HIS A 758 16.98 25.98 -21.99
C HIS A 758 17.69 26.12 -23.35
N ARG A 759 17.01 26.69 -24.35
CA ARG A 759 17.46 26.69 -25.76
C ARG A 759 18.89 27.21 -25.95
N PRO A 760 19.28 28.41 -25.46
CA PRO A 760 20.64 28.91 -25.66
C PRO A 760 21.73 27.97 -25.12
N ARG A 761 21.52 27.41 -23.92
CA ARG A 761 22.48 26.47 -23.30
C ARG A 761 22.53 25.14 -24.05
N PHE A 762 21.38 24.64 -24.51
CA PHE A 762 21.33 23.40 -25.28
C PHE A 762 22.10 23.52 -26.60
N TYR A 763 21.89 24.62 -27.36
CA TYR A 763 22.62 24.84 -28.60
C TYR A 763 24.11 25.06 -28.37
N ALA A 764 24.48 25.82 -27.34
CA ALA A 764 25.89 26.02 -26.99
C ALA A 764 26.60 24.71 -26.63
N ARG A 765 25.93 23.82 -25.89
CA ARG A 765 26.51 22.54 -25.44
C ARG A 765 26.59 21.51 -26.57
N TYR A 766 25.54 21.35 -27.37
CA TYR A 766 25.41 20.20 -28.28
C TYR A 766 25.49 20.55 -29.77
N VAL A 767 24.92 21.68 -30.18
CA VAL A 767 24.72 21.98 -31.60
C VAL A 767 25.90 22.78 -32.18
N ALA A 768 26.32 23.85 -31.49
CA ALA A 768 27.40 24.72 -31.96
C ALA A 768 28.75 23.98 -32.14
N PRO A 769 29.19 23.09 -31.22
CA PRO A 769 30.42 22.32 -31.42
C PRO A 769 30.33 21.39 -32.63
N SER A 770 29.17 20.77 -32.86
CA SER A 770 28.93 19.83 -33.96
C SER A 770 28.94 20.53 -35.32
N LEU A 771 28.31 21.71 -35.42
CA LEU A 771 28.32 22.54 -36.63
C LEU A 771 29.73 23.06 -36.95
N ALA A 772 30.49 23.50 -35.95
CA ALA A 772 31.86 24.00 -36.14
C ALA A 772 32.83 22.93 -36.65
N GLN A 773 32.59 21.66 -36.31
CA GLN A 773 33.44 20.53 -36.73
C GLN A 773 32.96 19.85 -38.02
N GLY A 774 31.82 20.26 -38.60
CA GLY A 774 31.23 19.61 -39.78
C GLY A 774 30.81 18.15 -39.54
N LYS A 775 30.51 17.77 -38.29
CA LYS A 775 30.21 16.38 -37.87
C LYS A 775 28.76 16.27 -37.37
N SER A 776 28.21 15.04 -37.40
CA SER A 776 26.96 14.66 -36.72
C SER A 776 27.07 14.90 -35.20
N LEU A 777 25.95 14.99 -34.49
CA LEU A 777 25.88 15.16 -33.02
C LEU A 777 26.59 14.05 -32.20
N GLN A 778 27.24 13.07 -32.86
CA GLN A 778 28.00 11.97 -32.27
C GLN A 778 27.26 11.25 -31.13
N LEU A 779 25.95 11.01 -31.32
CA LEU A 779 25.05 10.51 -30.27
C LEU A 779 25.54 9.21 -29.61
N ASP A 780 26.16 8.32 -30.37
CA ASP A 780 26.67 7.04 -29.88
C ASP A 780 27.82 7.20 -28.85
N THR A 781 28.46 8.38 -28.81
CA THR A 781 29.54 8.70 -27.86
C THR A 781 29.06 9.41 -26.60
N LEU A 782 27.80 9.86 -26.59
CA LEU A 782 27.22 10.55 -25.44
C LEU A 782 26.88 9.56 -24.32
N PRO A 783 26.85 10.00 -23.05
CA PRO A 783 26.31 9.19 -21.96
C PRO A 783 24.89 8.71 -22.24
N LEU A 784 24.51 7.53 -21.72
CA LEU A 784 23.19 6.93 -21.97
C LEU A 784 22.01 7.85 -21.61
N GLU A 785 22.15 8.68 -20.58
CA GLU A 785 21.11 9.65 -20.19
C GLU A 785 20.88 10.72 -21.26
N GLU A 786 21.97 11.21 -21.87
CA GLU A 786 21.90 12.16 -22.98
C GLU A 786 21.37 11.49 -24.25
N GLN A 787 21.74 10.23 -24.51
CA GLN A 787 21.14 9.46 -25.61
C GLN A 787 19.62 9.33 -25.44
N LEU A 788 19.14 9.03 -24.23
CA LEU A 788 17.71 8.99 -23.92
C LEU A 788 17.04 10.34 -24.20
N LEU A 789 17.66 11.43 -23.77
CA LEU A 789 17.18 12.80 -24.00
C LEU A 789 17.01 13.07 -25.50
N PHE A 790 18.05 12.82 -26.31
CA PHE A 790 18.00 13.04 -27.76
C PHE A 790 16.96 12.16 -28.46
N MET A 791 16.88 10.87 -28.10
CA MET A 791 15.88 9.99 -28.69
C MET A 791 14.45 10.43 -28.34
N GLY A 792 14.22 10.92 -27.11
CA GLY A 792 12.94 11.53 -26.73
C GLY A 792 12.60 12.80 -27.53
N ILE A 793 13.59 13.69 -27.73
CA ILE A 793 13.45 14.89 -28.56
C ILE A 793 13.05 14.50 -29.99
N PHE A 794 13.78 13.56 -30.60
CA PHE A 794 13.53 13.13 -31.98
C PHE A 794 12.18 12.43 -32.11
N ALA A 795 11.83 11.60 -31.14
CA ALA A 795 10.54 10.93 -31.11
C ALA A 795 9.41 11.95 -31.16
N LEU A 796 9.46 13.04 -30.39
CA LEU A 796 8.43 14.08 -30.41
C LEU A 796 8.47 14.94 -31.68
N ALA A 797 9.65 15.38 -32.11
CA ALA A 797 9.85 16.34 -33.19
C ALA A 797 9.61 15.80 -34.61
N ALA A 798 9.94 14.52 -34.86
CA ALA A 798 9.92 13.94 -36.22
C ALA A 798 8.58 14.07 -36.95
N ARG A 799 7.48 14.24 -36.21
CA ARG A 799 6.13 14.43 -36.74
C ARG A 799 5.96 15.70 -37.57
N TYR A 800 6.73 16.73 -37.28
CA TYR A 800 6.66 18.02 -37.97
C TYR A 800 7.68 18.14 -39.12
N VAL A 801 8.50 17.11 -39.35
CA VAL A 801 9.48 17.10 -40.45
C VAL A 801 8.84 16.53 -41.71
N ASP A 802 8.81 17.31 -42.78
CA ASP A 802 8.19 17.01 -44.08
C ASP A 802 9.18 16.59 -45.19
N THR A 803 10.48 16.54 -44.89
CA THR A 803 11.54 16.13 -45.83
C THR A 803 11.94 14.67 -45.63
N ALA A 804 12.67 14.09 -46.60
CA ALA A 804 13.33 12.79 -46.43
C ALA A 804 14.20 12.78 -45.15
N PRO A 805 14.32 11.64 -44.43
CA PRO A 805 13.72 10.32 -44.73
C PRO A 805 12.25 10.18 -44.30
N PHE A 806 11.65 11.18 -43.66
CA PHE A 806 10.35 11.07 -43.00
C PHE A 806 9.13 11.26 -43.92
N VAL A 807 9.33 11.77 -45.14
CA VAL A 807 8.27 12.13 -46.08
C VAL A 807 7.33 10.96 -46.42
N HIS A 808 7.85 9.72 -46.43
CA HIS A 808 7.07 8.51 -46.77
C HIS A 808 6.33 7.90 -45.57
N THR A 809 6.58 8.38 -44.35
CA THR A 809 5.90 7.91 -43.13
C THR A 809 4.82 8.91 -42.71
N PRO A 810 3.59 8.47 -42.38
CA PRO A 810 2.55 9.36 -41.87
C PRO A 810 3.03 10.15 -40.64
N PRO A 811 2.72 11.46 -40.52
CA PRO A 811 3.23 12.28 -39.43
C PRO A 811 3.12 11.68 -38.03
N PRO A 812 1.98 11.08 -37.62
CA PRO A 812 1.84 10.48 -36.28
C PRO A 812 2.74 9.27 -36.00
N GLN A 813 3.34 8.67 -37.03
CA GLN A 813 4.20 7.48 -36.93
C GLN A 813 5.69 7.81 -37.08
N ARG A 814 6.05 9.02 -37.54
CA ARG A 814 7.45 9.42 -37.81
C ARG A 814 8.38 9.29 -36.60
N GLY A 815 7.84 9.37 -35.39
CA GLY A 815 8.58 9.25 -34.14
C GLY A 815 8.74 7.83 -33.59
N ASP A 816 8.05 6.83 -34.14
CA ASP A 816 7.90 5.51 -33.50
C ASP A 816 9.24 4.79 -33.35
N ARG A 817 10.15 4.94 -34.32
CA ARG A 817 11.51 4.36 -34.24
C ARG A 817 12.31 4.95 -33.08
N PHE A 818 12.37 6.28 -32.99
CA PHE A 818 13.10 6.96 -31.91
C PHE A 818 12.50 6.64 -30.54
N PHE A 819 11.19 6.46 -30.45
CA PHE A 819 10.53 6.00 -29.23
C PHE A 819 11.02 4.60 -28.81
N VAL A 820 11.10 3.64 -29.74
CA VAL A 820 11.60 2.28 -29.45
C VAL A 820 13.05 2.34 -28.96
N ASP A 821 13.88 3.15 -29.60
CA ASP A 821 15.28 3.32 -29.21
C ASP A 821 15.41 4.04 -27.85
N ALA A 822 14.63 5.09 -27.60
CA ALA A 822 14.54 5.76 -26.30
C ALA A 822 14.12 4.80 -25.18
N HIS A 823 13.09 4.00 -25.41
CA HIS A 823 12.61 3.01 -24.44
C HIS A 823 13.68 1.95 -24.14
N ARG A 824 14.44 1.50 -25.15
CA ARG A 824 15.56 0.58 -24.95
C ARG A 824 16.65 1.19 -24.07
N VAL A 825 17.01 2.45 -24.30
CA VAL A 825 18.01 3.17 -23.48
C VAL A 825 17.50 3.39 -22.06
N TYR A 826 16.24 3.78 -21.90
CA TYR A 826 15.59 3.92 -20.60
C TYR A 826 15.64 2.61 -19.80
N GLU A 827 15.29 1.48 -20.40
CA GLU A 827 15.35 0.18 -19.71
C GLU A 827 16.78 -0.22 -19.33
N LYS A 828 17.79 0.11 -20.14
CA LYS A 828 19.20 -0.08 -19.77
C LYS A 828 19.59 0.74 -18.54
N LEU A 829 19.25 2.03 -18.52
CA LEU A 829 19.50 2.94 -17.40
C LEU A 829 18.79 2.48 -16.12
N ARG A 830 17.56 1.98 -16.26
CA ARG A 830 16.78 1.42 -15.16
C ARG A 830 17.41 0.14 -14.60
N GLN A 831 17.92 -0.73 -15.45
CA GLN A 831 18.56 -1.99 -15.05
C GLN A 831 19.95 -1.78 -14.44
N SER A 832 20.68 -0.74 -14.88
CA SER A 832 22.01 -0.43 -14.35
C SER A 832 21.99 0.27 -12.99
N GLY A 833 20.80 0.66 -12.48
CA GLY A 833 20.69 1.43 -11.25
C GLY A 833 21.33 2.81 -11.35
N ALA A 834 21.22 3.47 -12.52
CA ALA A 834 21.81 4.80 -12.73
C ALA A 834 21.31 5.79 -11.65
N PRO A 835 22.20 6.61 -11.07
CA PRO A 835 21.81 7.56 -10.03
C PRO A 835 20.82 8.58 -10.59
N PRO A 836 19.97 9.19 -9.75
CA PRO A 836 19.01 10.18 -10.20
C PRO A 836 19.73 11.40 -10.77
N SER A 837 19.34 11.82 -11.97
CA SER A 837 19.91 13.00 -12.63
C SER A 837 18.82 13.79 -13.36
N ILE A 838 19.03 15.10 -13.50
CA ILE A 838 18.10 15.98 -14.22
C ILE A 838 17.94 15.54 -15.68
N ILE A 839 19.01 15.06 -16.32
CA ILE A 839 18.99 14.60 -17.72
C ILE A 839 18.17 13.31 -17.85
N LEU A 840 18.35 12.35 -16.94
CA LEU A 840 17.54 11.14 -16.88
C LEU A 840 16.04 11.46 -16.70
N LEU A 841 15.72 12.40 -15.81
CA LEU A 841 14.35 12.85 -15.59
C LEU A 841 13.78 13.56 -16.83
N GLN A 842 14.54 14.46 -17.47
CA GLN A 842 14.14 15.13 -18.70
C GLN A 842 13.86 14.13 -19.83
N GLY A 843 14.75 13.15 -20.04
CA GLY A 843 14.54 12.07 -21.02
C GLY A 843 13.30 11.22 -20.72
N SER A 844 13.07 10.91 -19.43
CA SER A 844 11.89 10.15 -18.98
C SER A 844 10.58 10.92 -19.19
N ILE A 845 10.58 12.24 -18.97
CA ILE A 845 9.43 13.13 -19.23
C ILE A 845 9.06 13.10 -20.72
N LEU A 846 10.03 13.26 -21.62
CA LEU A 846 9.79 13.21 -23.07
C LEU A 846 9.21 11.86 -23.50
N LEU A 847 9.76 10.76 -22.95
CA LEU A 847 9.26 9.41 -23.20
C LEU A 847 7.82 9.21 -22.69
N ALA A 848 7.50 9.73 -21.50
CA ALA A 848 6.15 9.68 -20.94
C ALA A 848 5.14 10.47 -21.78
N PHE A 849 5.49 11.68 -22.22
CA PHE A 849 4.64 12.48 -23.13
C PHE A 849 4.43 11.77 -24.47
N TYR A 850 5.46 11.12 -25.02
CA TYR A 850 5.29 10.30 -26.22
C TYR A 850 4.29 9.16 -25.97
N CYS A 851 4.41 8.43 -24.86
CA CYS A 851 3.47 7.37 -24.49
C CYS A 851 2.02 7.86 -24.42
N PHE A 852 1.77 9.01 -23.78
CA PHE A 852 0.42 9.57 -23.73
C PHE A 852 -0.09 10.01 -25.11
N THR A 853 0.76 10.57 -25.97
CA THR A 853 0.30 11.19 -27.21
C THR A 853 0.29 10.23 -28.40
N SER A 854 1.08 9.15 -28.35
CA SER A 854 1.31 8.26 -29.49
C SER A 854 1.83 6.84 -29.16
N GLY A 855 2.25 6.55 -27.94
CA GLY A 855 2.84 5.26 -27.58
C GLY A 855 1.86 4.23 -26.99
N PRO A 856 2.38 3.05 -26.60
CA PRO A 856 1.60 1.93 -26.08
C PRO A 856 0.95 2.28 -24.74
N MET A 857 -0.32 1.90 -24.57
CA MET A 857 -1.11 2.32 -23.42
C MET A 857 -0.56 1.82 -22.07
N GLY A 858 -0.01 0.60 -22.03
CA GLY A 858 0.42 -0.06 -20.79
C GLY A 858 1.66 0.55 -20.12
N LEU A 859 2.55 1.22 -20.87
CA LEU A 859 3.81 1.77 -20.34
C LEU A 859 3.63 3.09 -19.58
N THR A 860 2.50 3.76 -19.82
CA THR A 860 2.26 5.13 -19.41
C THR A 860 2.31 5.32 -17.89
N TRP A 861 1.68 4.41 -17.12
CA TRP A 861 1.62 4.53 -15.66
C TRP A 861 2.99 4.39 -14.99
N GLY A 862 3.76 3.37 -15.38
CA GLY A 862 5.08 3.11 -14.80
C GLY A 862 6.07 4.24 -15.05
N LEU A 863 6.03 4.84 -16.25
CA LEU A 863 6.89 5.98 -16.59
C LEU A 863 6.55 7.24 -15.79
N VAL A 864 5.27 7.52 -15.57
CA VAL A 864 4.87 8.68 -14.72
C VAL A 864 5.30 8.46 -13.27
N SER A 865 5.15 7.24 -12.74
CA SER A 865 5.64 6.89 -11.39
C SER A 865 7.13 7.18 -11.28
N ARG A 866 7.92 6.72 -12.27
CA ARG A 866 9.36 6.94 -12.25
C ARG A 866 9.73 8.43 -12.36
N CYS A 867 9.01 9.22 -13.14
CA CYS A 867 9.23 10.66 -13.21
C CYS A 867 8.96 11.35 -11.86
N VAL A 868 7.91 10.93 -11.15
CA VAL A 868 7.59 11.44 -9.80
C VAL A 868 8.66 11.05 -8.79
N GLU A 869 9.07 9.78 -8.78
CA GLU A 869 10.16 9.27 -7.91
C GLU A 869 11.45 10.07 -8.12
N LEU A 870 11.93 10.16 -9.37
CA LEU A 870 13.14 10.91 -9.71
C LEU A 870 13.04 12.39 -9.30
N SER A 871 11.87 13.01 -9.43
CA SER A 871 11.68 14.41 -9.03
C SER A 871 11.79 14.63 -7.52
N TYR A 872 11.37 13.66 -6.71
CA TYR A 872 11.55 13.69 -5.25
C TYR A 872 12.97 13.31 -4.83
N GLU A 873 13.60 12.35 -5.49
CA GLU A 873 15.00 11.97 -5.26
C GLU A 873 15.97 13.14 -5.55
N LEU A 874 15.60 14.01 -6.48
CA LEU A 874 16.32 15.25 -6.82
C LEU A 874 15.87 16.48 -5.99
N ASP A 875 14.98 16.28 -5.01
CA ASP A 875 14.39 17.30 -4.14
C ASP A 875 13.78 18.52 -4.87
N LEU A 876 13.26 18.29 -6.08
CA LEU A 876 12.70 19.37 -6.91
C LEU A 876 11.42 19.95 -6.31
N ASN A 877 10.73 19.21 -5.44
CA ASN A 877 9.56 19.67 -4.70
C ASN A 877 9.84 20.84 -3.76
N SER A 878 11.08 20.96 -3.28
CA SER A 878 11.49 21.89 -2.22
C SER A 878 12.51 22.92 -2.70
N ILE A 879 12.71 23.04 -4.02
CA ILE A 879 13.67 23.97 -4.64
C ILE A 879 13.50 25.45 -4.26
N ASP A 880 12.31 25.82 -3.79
CA ASP A 880 11.95 27.19 -3.41
C ASP A 880 11.63 27.31 -1.90
N ASP A 881 12.02 26.33 -1.08
CA ASP A 881 11.74 26.33 0.36
C ASP A 881 12.71 27.19 1.18
N ASP A 882 13.92 27.45 0.67
CA ASP A 882 14.90 28.32 1.31
C ASP A 882 14.73 29.78 0.84
N PRO A 883 14.26 30.70 1.70
CA PRO A 883 14.08 32.11 1.37
C PRO A 883 15.40 32.89 1.29
N ASP A 884 16.50 32.36 1.83
CA ASP A 884 17.83 32.98 1.85
C ASP A 884 18.77 32.41 0.76
N ASP A 885 18.22 31.60 -0.15
CA ASP A 885 18.98 30.92 -1.20
C ASP A 885 19.67 31.93 -2.16
N PRO A 886 21.02 31.96 -2.20
CA PRO A 886 21.76 32.89 -3.06
C PRO A 886 21.59 32.59 -4.55
N SER A 887 20.99 31.47 -4.95
CA SER A 887 20.82 31.10 -6.37
C SER A 887 19.90 32.02 -7.18
N ASP A 888 19.16 32.93 -6.53
CA ASP A 888 18.43 34.02 -7.20
C ASP A 888 19.29 35.30 -7.37
N SER A 889 20.54 35.31 -6.88
CA SER A 889 21.44 36.48 -6.92
C SER A 889 22.21 36.63 -8.23
N SER A 890 22.44 35.53 -8.96
CA SER A 890 23.09 35.56 -10.28
C SER A 890 22.12 35.15 -11.41
N PRO A 891 22.18 35.80 -12.58
CA PRO A 891 21.39 35.39 -13.75
C PRO A 891 21.60 33.93 -14.14
N GLU A 892 22.80 33.38 -13.91
CA GLU A 892 23.18 32.03 -14.34
C GLU A 892 22.56 30.94 -13.45
N GLU A 893 22.55 31.16 -12.13
CA GLU A 893 21.91 30.26 -11.17
C GLU A 893 20.39 30.33 -11.30
N TRP A 894 19.83 31.54 -11.49
CA TRP A 894 18.41 31.72 -11.72
C TRP A 894 17.91 30.94 -12.94
N VAL A 895 18.64 30.98 -14.07
CA VAL A 895 18.31 30.19 -15.27
C VAL A 895 18.26 28.69 -14.97
N THR A 896 19.16 28.20 -14.11
CA THR A 896 19.23 26.79 -13.71
C THR A 896 18.04 26.42 -12.82
N LYS A 897 17.78 27.22 -11.79
CA LYS A 897 16.66 27.05 -10.86
C LYS A 897 15.31 27.09 -11.59
N GLU A 898 15.14 28.04 -12.50
CA GLU A 898 13.96 28.14 -13.35
C GLU A 898 13.79 26.90 -14.26
N GLY A 899 14.90 26.33 -14.74
CA GLY A 899 14.88 25.06 -15.47
C GLY A 899 14.37 23.89 -14.62
N PHE A 900 14.77 23.83 -13.35
CA PHE A 900 14.30 22.82 -12.41
C PHE A 900 12.81 23.01 -12.03
N ARG A 901 12.36 24.26 -11.82
CA ARG A 901 10.92 24.57 -11.63
C ARG A 901 10.09 24.05 -12.81
N ARG A 902 10.56 24.24 -14.04
CA ARG A 902 9.87 23.76 -15.26
C ARG A 902 9.81 22.23 -15.34
N VAL A 903 10.89 21.54 -14.98
CA VAL A 903 10.92 20.07 -14.87
C VAL A 903 9.87 19.60 -13.85
N TRP A 904 9.85 20.19 -12.66
CA TRP A 904 8.86 19.88 -11.62
C TRP A 904 7.42 20.04 -12.12
N TRP A 905 7.09 21.17 -12.73
CA TRP A 905 5.73 21.43 -13.23
C TRP A 905 5.31 20.51 -14.38
N LEU A 906 6.25 20.01 -15.19
CA LEU A 906 5.96 18.99 -16.22
C LEU A 906 5.67 17.61 -15.60
N VAL A 907 6.37 17.23 -14.52
CA VAL A 907 6.07 16.00 -13.77
C VAL A 907 4.70 16.12 -13.09
N TRP A 908 4.43 17.27 -12.45
CA TRP A 908 3.12 17.58 -11.87
C TRP A 908 1.99 17.49 -12.89
N GLU A 909 2.23 17.99 -14.10
CA GLU A 909 1.28 17.94 -15.21
C GLU A 909 1.00 16.51 -15.68
N LEU A 910 2.03 15.68 -15.82
CA LEU A 910 1.89 14.27 -16.20
C LEU A 910 1.06 13.50 -15.17
N ASP A 911 1.37 13.64 -13.88
CA ASP A 911 0.64 12.98 -12.79
C ASP A 911 -0.80 13.47 -12.70
N THR A 912 -1.03 14.79 -12.75
CA THR A 912 -2.37 15.39 -12.74
C THR A 912 -3.20 14.93 -13.92
N PHE A 913 -2.64 14.88 -15.13
CA PHE A 913 -3.35 14.41 -16.31
C PHE A 913 -3.69 12.91 -16.20
N ASN A 914 -2.74 12.09 -15.78
CA ASN A 914 -2.93 10.66 -15.58
C ASN A 914 -4.04 10.38 -14.56
N SER A 915 -4.02 11.08 -13.43
CA SER A 915 -5.00 10.98 -12.35
C SER A 915 -6.41 11.40 -12.83
N THR A 916 -6.53 12.60 -13.40
CA THR A 916 -7.81 13.17 -13.82
C THR A 916 -8.47 12.40 -14.96
N THR A 917 -7.70 11.84 -15.90
CA THR A 917 -8.27 11.06 -17.01
C THR A 917 -8.68 9.64 -16.59
N SER A 918 -7.91 9.00 -15.70
CA SER A 918 -8.14 7.62 -15.28
C SER A 918 -8.97 7.45 -14.00
N ARG A 919 -9.37 8.55 -13.34
CA ARG A 919 -10.02 8.58 -12.01
C ARG A 919 -9.20 7.88 -10.93
N ARG A 920 -7.88 8.04 -10.98
CA ARG A 920 -6.94 7.52 -9.96
C ARG A 920 -6.43 8.69 -9.11
N PRO A 921 -6.00 8.47 -7.86
CA PRO A 921 -5.32 9.50 -7.08
C PRO A 921 -4.04 9.98 -7.77
N CYS A 922 -3.66 11.25 -7.55
CA CYS A 922 -2.33 11.77 -7.89
C CYS A 922 -1.27 11.15 -6.97
N MET A 923 -0.07 10.94 -7.49
CA MET A 923 1.11 10.56 -6.70
C MET A 923 1.76 11.77 -6.03
N ILE A 924 1.66 12.96 -6.64
CA ILE A 924 2.10 14.22 -6.05
C ILE A 924 1.04 14.74 -5.07
N ASN A 925 1.49 15.09 -3.86
CA ASN A 925 0.64 15.74 -2.89
C ASN A 925 0.42 17.21 -3.28
N LYS A 926 -0.72 17.47 -3.92
CA LYS A 926 -1.18 18.79 -4.36
C LYS A 926 -1.18 19.88 -3.27
N ARG A 927 -1.27 19.51 -1.98
CA ARG A 927 -1.27 20.48 -0.86
C ARG A 927 0.15 20.89 -0.40
N ARG A 928 1.18 20.23 -0.91
CA ARG A 928 2.59 20.47 -0.55
C ARG A 928 3.41 20.96 -1.75
N VAL A 929 2.78 21.63 -2.72
CA VAL A 929 3.49 22.22 -3.85
C VAL A 929 4.05 23.58 -3.41
N THR A 930 5.34 23.63 -3.09
CA THR A 930 6.03 24.85 -2.66
C THR A 930 6.90 25.48 -3.75
N VAL A 931 6.96 24.85 -4.93
CA VAL A 931 7.69 25.34 -6.10
C VAL A 931 6.97 26.54 -6.74
N HIS A 932 7.73 27.59 -7.06
CA HIS A 932 7.20 28.78 -7.75
C HIS A 932 6.68 28.42 -9.15
N LEU A 933 5.63 29.10 -9.59
CA LEU A 933 5.08 28.96 -10.94
C LEU A 933 6.13 29.39 -11.99
N PRO A 934 6.20 28.73 -13.16
CA PRO A 934 7.23 29.03 -14.16
C PRO A 934 7.00 30.42 -14.77
N CYS A 935 8.08 31.12 -15.08
CA CYS A 935 8.07 32.42 -15.76
C CYS A 935 8.03 32.23 -17.29
N SER A 936 8.02 33.34 -18.04
CA SER A 936 7.97 33.28 -19.51
C SER A 936 9.25 32.71 -20.14
N ASP A 937 9.10 32.06 -21.30
CA ASP A 937 10.23 31.52 -22.07
C ASP A 937 11.22 32.63 -22.47
N GLU A 938 10.73 33.83 -22.80
CA GLU A 938 11.56 34.97 -23.16
C GLU A 938 12.46 35.41 -22.00
N ALA A 939 11.89 35.49 -20.79
CA ALA A 939 12.65 35.84 -19.59
C ALA A 939 13.67 34.77 -19.24
N TRP A 940 13.26 33.49 -19.31
CA TRP A 940 14.14 32.35 -19.05
C TRP A 940 15.30 32.29 -20.03
N TYR A 941 15.05 32.40 -21.34
CA TYR A 941 16.11 32.38 -22.36
C TYR A 941 17.02 33.62 -22.33
N ALA A 942 16.50 34.77 -21.91
CA ALA A 942 17.30 35.98 -21.75
C ALA A 942 18.13 35.99 -20.45
N GLY A 943 17.85 35.07 -19.51
CA GLY A 943 18.45 35.10 -18.18
C GLY A 943 18.01 36.32 -17.36
N THR A 944 16.78 36.80 -17.56
CA THR A 944 16.22 37.96 -16.86
C THR A 944 15.29 37.48 -15.75
N PRO A 945 15.69 37.58 -14.46
CA PRO A 945 14.85 37.13 -13.36
C PRO A 945 13.53 37.89 -13.28
N ILE A 946 12.43 37.14 -13.21
CA ILE A 946 11.09 37.67 -12.96
C ILE A 946 10.59 37.07 -11.64
N PRO A 947 10.19 37.90 -10.64
CA PRO A 947 9.55 37.41 -9.43
C PRO A 947 8.30 36.61 -9.76
N SER A 948 8.22 35.41 -9.19
CA SER A 948 7.08 34.50 -9.35
C SER A 948 6.49 34.14 -7.99
N ALA A 949 5.40 33.39 -7.99
CA ALA A 949 4.65 33.05 -6.78
C ALA A 949 4.40 31.55 -6.66
N LYS A 950 4.30 31.08 -5.42
CA LYS A 950 3.90 29.70 -5.11
C LYS A 950 2.41 29.57 -5.39
N LEU A 951 1.99 28.39 -5.83
CA LEU A 951 0.58 28.09 -5.98
C LEU A 951 -0.06 27.99 -4.59
N ILE A 952 -1.09 28.79 -4.32
CA ILE A 952 -1.82 28.75 -3.05
C ILE A 952 -2.64 27.45 -3.00
N PRO A 953 -2.44 26.59 -1.98
CA PRO A 953 -3.05 25.26 -1.96
C PRO A 953 -4.56 25.28 -1.67
N GLU A 954 -5.07 26.29 -0.98
CA GLU A 954 -6.49 26.43 -0.69
C GLU A 954 -7.29 26.75 -1.96
N ALA A 955 -8.25 25.89 -2.31
CA ALA A 955 -9.08 26.05 -3.52
C ALA A 955 -9.74 27.44 -3.63
N LYS A 956 -10.17 27.99 -2.49
CA LYS A 956 -10.80 29.31 -2.37
C LYS A 956 -9.88 30.49 -2.71
N ASP A 957 -8.57 30.29 -2.56
CA ASP A 957 -7.55 31.34 -2.70
C ASP A 957 -6.57 31.05 -3.84
N ALA A 958 -6.59 29.87 -4.45
CA ALA A 958 -5.67 29.49 -5.53
C ALA A 958 -5.65 30.46 -6.71
N TRP A 959 -6.77 31.11 -7.01
CA TRP A 959 -6.85 32.13 -8.07
C TRP A 959 -6.03 33.40 -7.76
N LYS A 960 -5.73 33.66 -6.48
CA LYS A 960 -4.91 34.78 -6.02
C LYS A 960 -3.41 34.53 -6.20
N SER A 961 -2.99 33.32 -6.56
CA SER A 961 -1.56 32.95 -6.63
C SER A 961 -0.75 33.90 -7.52
N LEU A 962 -1.34 34.39 -8.61
CA LEU A 962 -0.70 35.35 -9.52
C LEU A 962 -1.33 36.75 -9.43
N GLU A 963 -2.25 36.98 -8.49
CA GLU A 963 -2.84 38.30 -8.28
C GLU A 963 -1.75 39.24 -7.74
N ASN A 964 -1.49 40.34 -8.46
CA ASN A 964 -0.40 41.29 -8.19
C ASN A 964 1.02 40.70 -8.30
N CYS A 965 1.19 39.51 -8.87
CA CYS A 965 2.51 38.94 -9.16
C CYS A 965 3.12 39.58 -10.42
N ALA A 966 4.45 39.75 -10.46
CA ALA A 966 5.14 40.22 -11.66
C ALA A 966 5.05 39.19 -12.81
N ASN A 967 5.03 37.90 -12.47
CA ASN A 967 4.76 36.83 -13.41
C ASN A 967 3.27 36.81 -13.80
N GLN A 968 2.99 37.11 -15.07
CA GLN A 968 1.65 37.06 -15.68
C GLN A 968 1.64 36.14 -16.91
N ASP A 969 2.55 35.17 -16.96
CA ASP A 969 2.71 34.26 -18.09
C ASP A 969 1.47 33.38 -18.32
N GLU A 970 1.15 33.12 -19.60
CA GLU A 970 -0.02 32.33 -19.98
C GLU A 970 0.04 30.89 -19.43
N ARG A 971 1.23 30.27 -19.38
CA ARG A 971 1.44 28.92 -18.85
C ARG A 971 1.28 28.89 -17.32
N ALA A 972 1.73 29.92 -16.61
CA ALA A 972 1.56 30.02 -15.17
C ALA A 972 0.07 30.06 -14.79
N TRP A 973 -0.71 30.91 -15.46
CA TRP A 973 -2.17 30.97 -15.29
C TRP A 973 -2.85 29.66 -15.70
N TYR A 974 -2.39 29.01 -16.77
CA TYR A 974 -2.87 27.69 -17.18
C TYR A 974 -2.71 26.65 -16.04
N LEU A 975 -1.57 26.63 -15.35
CA LEU A 975 -1.33 25.70 -14.23
C LEU A 975 -2.26 25.97 -13.04
N VAL A 976 -2.54 27.24 -12.71
CA VAL A 976 -3.52 27.62 -11.68
C VAL A 976 -4.92 27.09 -12.04
N VAL A 977 -5.33 27.27 -13.30
CA VAL A 977 -6.62 26.78 -13.81
C VAL A 977 -6.69 25.25 -13.76
N LYS A 978 -5.61 24.58 -14.17
CA LYS A 978 -5.50 23.12 -14.16
C LYS A 978 -5.54 22.56 -12.75
N TYR A 979 -4.92 23.24 -11.79
CA TYR A 979 -5.00 22.90 -10.38
C TYR A 979 -6.44 22.89 -9.88
N LEU A 980 -7.17 24.01 -10.08
CA LEU A 980 -8.59 24.13 -9.72
C LEU A 980 -9.47 23.10 -10.45
N SER A 981 -9.18 22.83 -11.73
CA SER A 981 -9.84 21.78 -12.50
C SER A 981 -9.62 20.39 -11.89
N SER A 982 -8.42 20.11 -11.42
CA SER A 982 -8.10 18.86 -10.76
C SER A 982 -8.85 18.70 -9.42
N ILE A 983 -9.01 19.79 -8.66
CA ILE A 983 -9.83 19.80 -7.43
C ILE A 983 -11.30 19.54 -7.77
N ALA A 984 -11.83 20.20 -8.80
CA ALA A 984 -13.20 19.95 -9.26
C ALA A 984 -13.40 18.47 -9.63
N HIS A 985 -12.40 17.86 -10.27
CA HIS A 985 -12.42 16.44 -10.60
C HIS A 985 -12.41 15.55 -9.35
N ASP A 986 -11.54 15.85 -8.37
CA ASP A 986 -11.45 15.10 -7.11
C ASP A 986 -12.77 15.18 -6.34
N LEU A 987 -13.37 16.37 -6.25
CA LEU A 987 -14.70 16.58 -5.67
C LEU A 987 -15.79 15.82 -6.43
N ALA A 988 -15.71 15.73 -7.76
CA ALA A 988 -16.62 14.92 -8.57
C ALA A 988 -16.57 13.43 -8.23
N GLN A 989 -15.49 12.96 -7.62
CA GLN A 989 -15.35 11.56 -7.23
C GLN A 989 -15.91 11.24 -5.84
N LEU A 990 -16.22 12.24 -5.00
CA LEU A 990 -16.68 12.02 -3.64
C LEU A 990 -18.20 11.73 -3.55
N PRO A 991 -18.68 10.99 -2.53
CA PRO A 991 -20.11 10.74 -2.34
C PRO A 991 -20.90 12.04 -2.08
N ALA A 992 -22.11 12.14 -2.64
CA ALA A 992 -22.91 13.37 -2.70
C ALA A 992 -23.27 14.05 -1.35
N GLY A 993 -23.15 13.34 -0.22
CA GLY A 993 -23.57 13.83 1.11
C GLY A 993 -22.55 14.67 1.88
N VAL A 994 -21.33 14.83 1.35
CA VAL A 994 -20.31 15.74 1.90
C VAL A 994 -20.18 16.89 0.88
N LEU A 995 -19.78 18.11 1.28
CA LEU A 995 -19.19 19.14 0.38
C LEU A 995 -20.07 20.27 -0.21
N LEU A 996 -21.29 20.57 0.23
CA LEU A 996 -22.04 21.69 -0.40
C LEU A 996 -21.28 23.04 -0.31
N GLU A 997 -20.66 23.31 0.84
CA GLU A 997 -19.82 24.50 1.08
C GLU A 997 -18.58 24.52 0.16
N GLN A 998 -17.80 23.43 0.12
CA GLN A 998 -16.60 23.33 -0.73
C GLN A 998 -16.93 23.45 -2.23
N LYS A 999 -18.11 22.96 -2.65
CA LYS A 999 -18.60 23.13 -4.04
C LYS A 999 -18.91 24.60 -4.35
N GLN A 1000 -19.52 25.32 -3.41
CA GLN A 1000 -19.81 26.75 -3.55
C GLN A 1000 -18.51 27.58 -3.55
N GLU A 1001 -17.57 27.28 -2.65
CA GLU A 1001 -16.26 27.94 -2.59
C GLU A 1001 -15.50 27.79 -3.92
N LEU A 1002 -15.43 26.58 -4.48
CA LEU A 1002 -14.78 26.36 -5.76
C LEU A 1002 -15.50 27.07 -6.91
N GLY A 1003 -16.84 27.09 -6.90
CA GLY A 1003 -17.64 27.84 -7.86
C GLY A 1003 -17.33 29.35 -7.84
N LEU A 1004 -17.25 29.95 -6.65
CA LEU A 1004 -16.87 31.34 -6.47
C LEU A 1004 -15.42 31.60 -6.91
N SER A 1005 -14.51 30.67 -6.61
CA SER A 1005 -13.10 30.78 -7.00
C SER A 1005 -12.90 30.81 -8.51
N LEU A 1006 -13.65 30.00 -9.25
CA LEU A 1006 -13.64 30.02 -10.72
C LEU A 1006 -14.18 31.34 -11.28
N CYS A 1007 -15.17 31.95 -10.62
CA CYS A 1007 -15.66 33.28 -10.97
C CYS A 1007 -14.61 34.36 -10.70
N CYS A 1008 -13.97 34.34 -9.52
CA CYS A 1008 -12.90 35.28 -9.17
C CYS A 1008 -11.71 35.15 -10.12
N LEU A 1009 -11.29 33.91 -10.43
CA LEU A 1009 -10.24 33.63 -11.40
C LEU A 1009 -10.52 34.30 -12.75
N ARG A 1010 -11.73 34.14 -13.29
CA ARG A 1010 -12.11 34.75 -14.58
C ARG A 1010 -12.02 36.28 -14.55
N LEU A 1011 -12.25 36.91 -13.41
CA LEU A 1011 -12.12 38.36 -13.24
C LEU A 1011 -10.65 38.79 -13.03
N ALA A 1012 -9.84 37.92 -12.44
CA ALA A 1012 -8.42 38.16 -12.19
C ALA A 1012 -7.53 37.95 -13.42
N LEU A 1013 -8.02 37.24 -14.44
CA LEU A 1013 -7.25 37.02 -15.67
C LEU A 1013 -6.84 38.35 -16.33
N PRO A 1014 -5.60 38.45 -16.85
CA PRO A 1014 -5.16 39.60 -17.62
C PRO A 1014 -6.12 39.94 -18.77
N PRO A 1015 -6.39 41.23 -19.05
CA PRO A 1015 -7.30 41.62 -20.14
C PRO A 1015 -6.91 41.06 -21.51
N ILE A 1016 -5.61 40.84 -21.74
CA ILE A 1016 -5.10 40.24 -22.98
C ILE A 1016 -5.52 38.77 -23.17
N PHE A 1017 -5.96 38.09 -22.11
CA PHE A 1017 -6.47 36.72 -22.19
C PHE A 1017 -7.97 36.68 -22.53
N HIS A 1018 -8.67 37.81 -22.56
CA HIS A 1018 -10.12 37.87 -22.78
C HIS A 1018 -10.50 37.81 -24.27
N LEU A 1019 -10.90 36.62 -24.72
CA LEU A 1019 -11.30 36.32 -26.12
C LEU A 1019 -12.43 37.20 -26.69
N ARG A 1020 -13.25 37.86 -25.84
CA ARG A 1020 -14.37 38.72 -26.30
C ARG A 1020 -14.00 40.18 -26.50
N SER A 1021 -12.89 40.65 -25.94
CA SER A 1021 -12.58 42.08 -25.83
C SER A 1021 -11.75 42.61 -27.00
N LYS A 1022 -10.86 41.78 -27.56
CA LYS A 1022 -10.11 41.99 -28.80
C LYS A 1022 -9.77 40.60 -29.39
N PRO A 1023 -9.91 40.38 -30.70
CA PRO A 1023 -9.46 39.13 -31.32
C PRO A 1023 -7.94 39.00 -31.16
N PHE A 1024 -7.50 37.91 -30.56
CA PHE A 1024 -6.08 37.57 -30.41
C PHE A 1024 -5.53 37.18 -31.78
N SER A 1025 -4.50 37.87 -32.27
CA SER A 1025 -3.84 37.53 -33.54
C SER A 1025 -2.90 36.36 -33.32
N PHE A 1026 -3.07 35.30 -34.12
CA PHE A 1026 -2.15 34.18 -34.16
C PHE A 1026 -1.23 34.29 -35.37
N ASP A 1027 0.07 34.13 -35.15
CA ASP A 1027 1.10 33.99 -36.16
C ASP A 1027 2.21 33.04 -35.65
N ASN A 1028 3.21 32.78 -36.48
CA ASN A 1028 4.31 31.87 -36.15
C ASN A 1028 5.19 32.34 -34.98
N THR A 1029 5.05 33.58 -34.50
CA THR A 1029 5.84 34.14 -33.40
C THR A 1029 5.09 34.11 -32.07
N ASN A 1030 3.75 34.12 -32.08
CA ASN A 1030 2.92 34.20 -30.86
C ASN A 1030 1.95 33.02 -30.67
N PHE A 1031 1.92 32.04 -31.58
CA PHE A 1031 0.97 30.92 -31.50
C PHE A 1031 1.05 30.15 -30.18
N ALA A 1032 2.23 30.05 -29.56
CA ALA A 1032 2.42 29.34 -28.29
C ALA A 1032 1.61 30.00 -27.16
N ARG A 1033 1.70 31.33 -27.05
CA ARG A 1033 0.93 32.14 -26.09
C ARG A 1033 -0.56 32.02 -26.36
N GLY A 1034 -0.97 32.14 -27.62
CA GLY A 1034 -2.35 31.95 -28.04
C GLY A 1034 -2.89 30.56 -27.66
N ASN A 1035 -2.11 29.51 -27.88
CA ASN A 1035 -2.48 28.14 -27.54
C ASN A 1035 -2.64 27.93 -26.03
N TRP A 1036 -1.81 28.56 -25.18
CA TRP A 1036 -2.00 28.53 -23.72
C TRP A 1036 -3.28 29.24 -23.28
N ILE A 1037 -3.59 30.40 -23.87
CA ILE A 1037 -4.85 31.13 -23.60
C ILE A 1037 -6.05 30.28 -24.01
N ILE A 1038 -6.03 29.67 -25.19
CA ILE A 1038 -7.09 28.76 -25.64
C ILE A 1038 -7.22 27.56 -24.70
N ALA A 1039 -6.11 26.92 -24.33
CA ALA A 1039 -6.08 25.78 -23.42
C ALA A 1039 -6.68 26.12 -22.04
N LEU A 1040 -6.34 27.29 -21.51
CA LEU A 1040 -6.88 27.82 -20.26
C LEU A 1040 -8.41 27.94 -20.33
N HIS A 1041 -8.95 28.56 -21.39
CA HIS A 1041 -10.40 28.72 -21.54
C HIS A 1041 -11.12 27.39 -21.77
N LEU A 1042 -10.52 26.44 -22.48
CA LEU A 1042 -11.07 25.09 -22.68
C LEU A 1042 -11.17 24.32 -21.36
N ILE A 1043 -10.14 24.39 -20.50
CA ILE A 1043 -10.18 23.76 -19.18
C ILE A 1043 -11.20 24.45 -18.28
N LEU A 1044 -11.29 25.78 -18.29
CA LEU A 1044 -12.33 26.51 -17.54
C LEU A 1044 -13.74 26.11 -17.95
N ALA A 1045 -14.01 26.04 -19.25
CA ALA A 1045 -15.32 25.62 -19.78
C ALA A 1045 -15.67 24.18 -19.37
N GLY A 1046 -14.69 23.27 -19.41
CA GLY A 1046 -14.87 21.89 -18.93
C GLY A 1046 -15.14 21.83 -17.42
N THR A 1047 -14.35 22.55 -16.63
CA THR A 1047 -14.45 22.59 -15.17
C THR A 1047 -15.80 23.14 -14.70
N LYS A 1048 -16.30 24.19 -15.35
CA LYS A 1048 -17.62 24.76 -15.08
C LYS A 1048 -18.74 23.72 -15.28
N LEU A 1049 -18.67 22.93 -16.36
CA LEU A 1049 -19.66 21.87 -16.58
C LEU A 1049 -19.55 20.77 -15.52
N THR A 1050 -18.35 20.33 -15.17
CA THR A 1050 -18.14 19.36 -14.09
C THR A 1050 -18.75 19.86 -12.77
N MET A 1051 -18.54 21.12 -12.41
CA MET A 1051 -19.14 21.72 -11.22
C MET A 1051 -20.67 21.77 -11.26
N SER A 1052 -21.28 22.11 -12.40
CA SER A 1052 -22.74 22.09 -12.56
C SER A 1052 -23.32 20.69 -12.34
N THR A 1053 -22.68 19.64 -12.88
CA THR A 1053 -23.14 18.26 -12.67
C THR A 1053 -23.04 17.80 -11.21
N ILE A 1054 -22.02 18.25 -10.49
CA ILE A 1054 -21.80 17.92 -9.07
C ILE A 1054 -22.83 18.58 -8.15
N ILE A 1055 -23.30 19.79 -8.50
CA ILE A 1055 -24.29 20.53 -7.71
C ILE A 1055 -25.68 19.92 -7.88
N GLU A 1056 -26.02 19.44 -9.08
CA GLU A 1056 -27.33 18.83 -9.39
C GLU A 1056 -27.58 17.50 -8.64
N GLU A 1057 -26.56 16.68 -8.38
CA GLU A 1057 -26.69 15.42 -7.63
C GLU A 1057 -26.95 15.62 -6.11
N GLY A 1058 -26.73 16.82 -5.58
CA GLY A 1058 -26.74 17.11 -4.13
C GLY A 1058 -28.07 17.64 -3.56
N SER A 1059 -29.08 17.96 -4.39
CA SER A 1059 -30.35 18.53 -3.93
C SER A 1059 -31.44 17.46 -3.73
N PRO A 1060 -31.87 17.15 -2.49
CA PRO A 1060 -32.94 16.20 -2.25
C PRO A 1060 -34.30 16.93 -2.39
N GLY A 1061 -34.97 16.71 -3.52
CA GLY A 1061 -36.39 17.03 -3.68
C GLY A 1061 -36.72 18.07 -4.75
N ASN A 1062 -36.78 17.65 -6.02
CA ASN A 1062 -37.77 18.09 -7.03
C ASN A 1062 -37.44 17.48 -8.40
N SER A 1063 -37.93 16.27 -8.66
CA SER A 1063 -37.64 15.52 -9.90
C SER A 1063 -38.20 16.14 -11.20
N LYS A 1064 -38.94 17.25 -11.14
CA LYS A 1064 -39.53 17.92 -12.31
C LYS A 1064 -38.82 19.20 -12.78
N GLU A 1065 -38.03 19.87 -11.92
CA GLU A 1065 -37.24 21.06 -12.31
C GLU A 1065 -35.80 20.71 -12.73
N VAL A 1066 -35.27 19.58 -12.24
CA VAL A 1066 -33.88 19.10 -12.42
C VAL A 1066 -33.52 18.82 -13.89
N THR A 1067 -34.49 18.56 -14.77
CA THR A 1067 -34.22 18.32 -16.20
C THR A 1067 -33.94 19.62 -16.98
N SER A 1068 -34.33 20.79 -16.45
CA SER A 1068 -34.18 22.08 -17.13
C SER A 1068 -32.80 22.73 -16.93
N SER A 1069 -32.16 22.53 -15.78
CA SER A 1069 -30.85 23.14 -15.46
C SER A 1069 -29.68 22.47 -16.17
N GLY A 1070 -29.67 21.13 -16.26
CA GLY A 1070 -28.59 20.37 -16.90
C GLY A 1070 -28.51 20.59 -18.41
N ALA A 1071 -29.67 20.79 -19.05
CA ALA A 1071 -29.76 21.21 -20.45
C ALA A 1071 -29.22 22.63 -20.66
N SER A 1072 -29.46 23.55 -19.71
CA SER A 1072 -28.94 24.91 -19.73
C SER A 1072 -27.41 24.96 -19.58
N ALA A 1073 -26.83 24.17 -18.66
CA ALA A 1073 -25.38 24.08 -18.47
C ALA A 1073 -24.65 23.47 -19.69
N SER A 1074 -25.25 22.45 -20.31
CA SER A 1074 -24.72 21.84 -21.53
C SER A 1074 -24.72 22.81 -22.72
N LYS A 1075 -25.79 23.61 -22.85
CA LYS A 1075 -25.89 24.68 -23.86
C LYS A 1075 -24.85 25.78 -23.61
N ALA A 1076 -24.69 26.23 -22.35
CA ALA A 1076 -23.70 27.23 -22.00
C ALA A 1076 -22.25 26.80 -22.31
N ARG A 1077 -21.91 25.52 -22.09
CA ARG A 1077 -20.61 24.98 -22.50
C ARG A 1077 -20.42 25.01 -24.01
N LEU A 1078 -21.46 24.68 -24.77
CA LEU A 1078 -21.39 24.71 -26.24
C LEU A 1078 -21.14 26.13 -26.76
N ASP A 1079 -21.81 27.13 -26.18
CA ASP A 1079 -21.58 28.54 -26.51
C ASP A 1079 -20.13 28.95 -26.18
N ASP A 1080 -19.61 28.53 -25.01
CA ASP A 1080 -18.22 28.79 -24.61
C ASP A 1080 -17.23 28.10 -25.58
N ILE A 1081 -17.40 26.80 -25.91
CA ILE A 1081 -16.53 26.08 -26.86
C ILE A 1081 -16.58 26.72 -28.24
N THR A 1082 -17.76 27.10 -28.73
CA THR A 1082 -17.92 27.72 -30.06
C THR A 1082 -17.14 29.03 -30.13
N LEU A 1083 -17.22 29.86 -29.08
CA LEU A 1083 -16.45 31.09 -28.96
C LEU A 1083 -14.94 30.82 -28.90
N ILE A 1084 -14.52 29.81 -28.14
CA ILE A 1084 -13.10 29.49 -27.99
C ILE A 1084 -12.52 28.99 -29.31
N VAL A 1085 -13.17 28.03 -29.94
CA VAL A 1085 -12.71 27.41 -31.20
C VAL A 1085 -12.77 28.41 -32.36
N SER A 1086 -13.71 29.36 -32.39
CA SER A 1086 -13.74 30.40 -33.43
C SER A 1086 -12.55 31.36 -33.36
N ASN A 1087 -11.87 31.43 -32.21
CA ASN A 1087 -10.63 32.20 -32.02
C ASN A 1087 -9.36 31.33 -32.19
N TRP A 1088 -9.48 30.06 -32.58
CA TRP A 1088 -8.36 29.14 -32.67
C TRP A 1088 -8.10 28.73 -34.12
N PRO A 1089 -7.08 29.31 -34.79
CA PRO A 1089 -6.84 29.01 -36.19
C PRO A 1089 -6.44 27.54 -36.39
N PRO A 1090 -6.94 26.90 -37.46
CA PRO A 1090 -6.76 25.46 -37.67
C PRO A 1090 -5.30 24.97 -37.72
N ASP A 1091 -4.39 25.80 -38.23
CA ASP A 1091 -2.97 25.46 -38.37
C ASP A 1091 -2.25 25.34 -37.03
N PHE A 1092 -2.73 26.07 -36.00
CA PHE A 1092 -2.11 26.09 -34.68
C PHE A 1092 -2.69 25.06 -33.71
N ILE A 1093 -3.77 24.36 -34.09
CA ILE A 1093 -4.40 23.31 -33.27
C ILE A 1093 -3.43 22.14 -33.06
N ALA A 1094 -2.74 21.68 -34.11
CA ALA A 1094 -1.89 20.50 -34.05
C ALA A 1094 -0.54 20.72 -33.32
N VAL A 1095 -0.17 21.98 -33.10
CA VAL A 1095 1.03 22.40 -32.34
C VAL A 1095 0.67 22.89 -30.93
N ALA A 1096 -0.59 22.79 -30.52
CA ALA A 1096 -1.00 23.04 -29.15
C ALA A 1096 -0.70 21.83 -28.25
N HIS A 1097 -0.75 22.07 -26.94
CA HIS A 1097 -0.54 21.04 -25.93
C HIS A 1097 -1.48 19.83 -26.15
N PRO A 1098 -0.99 18.62 -26.48
CA PRO A 1098 -1.82 17.50 -26.93
C PRO A 1098 -2.91 17.05 -25.94
N PHE A 1099 -2.66 17.16 -24.64
CA PHE A 1099 -3.64 16.77 -23.61
C PHE A 1099 -4.92 17.61 -23.65
N ILE A 1100 -4.88 18.81 -24.25
CA ILE A 1100 -6.05 19.70 -24.39
C ILE A 1100 -7.09 19.09 -25.32
N ALA A 1101 -6.72 18.19 -26.23
CA ALA A 1101 -7.66 17.43 -27.03
C ALA A 1101 -8.72 16.71 -26.17
N CYS A 1102 -8.38 16.29 -24.95
CA CYS A 1102 -9.32 15.62 -24.04
C CYS A 1102 -10.48 16.53 -23.60
N THR A 1103 -10.32 17.85 -23.66
CA THR A 1103 -11.39 18.81 -23.33
C THR A 1103 -12.53 18.81 -24.35
N MET A 1104 -12.29 18.26 -25.55
CA MET A 1104 -13.29 18.10 -26.62
C MET A 1104 -14.22 16.90 -26.37
N MET A 1105 -13.94 16.08 -25.37
CA MET A 1105 -14.81 14.96 -25.01
C MET A 1105 -16.10 15.45 -24.34
N PRO A 1106 -17.24 14.77 -24.57
CA PRO A 1106 -18.47 15.09 -23.84
C PRO A 1106 -18.34 14.64 -22.38
N VAL A 1107 -18.87 15.44 -21.45
CA VAL A 1107 -18.94 15.08 -20.03
C VAL A 1107 -20.17 14.20 -19.80
N TYR A 1108 -19.98 13.08 -19.11
CA TYR A 1108 -21.09 12.19 -18.75
C TYR A 1108 -21.98 12.82 -17.68
N SER A 1109 -23.29 12.96 -17.95
CA SER A 1109 -24.31 13.35 -16.98
C SER A 1109 -25.26 12.18 -16.66
N PRO A 1110 -25.46 11.81 -15.38
CA PRO A 1110 -26.38 10.74 -14.99
C PRO A 1110 -27.85 11.05 -15.30
N SER A 1111 -28.25 12.31 -15.42
CA SER A 1111 -29.63 12.73 -15.74
C SER A 1111 -30.01 12.53 -17.21
N ASN A 1112 -29.03 12.30 -18.11
CA ASN A 1112 -29.26 12.04 -19.54
C ASN A 1112 -29.56 10.55 -19.86
N SER A 1113 -30.02 9.75 -18.90
CA SER A 1113 -30.37 8.34 -19.12
C SER A 1113 -31.67 8.12 -19.92
N THR A 1114 -32.39 9.17 -20.28
CA THR A 1114 -33.52 9.07 -21.21
C THR A 1114 -33.00 9.15 -22.65
N LYS A 1115 -33.08 8.02 -23.35
CA LYS A 1115 -32.95 7.83 -24.82
C LYS A 1115 -32.41 9.06 -25.56
N ALA A 1116 -31.15 9.00 -25.99
CA ALA A 1116 -30.58 9.94 -26.95
C ALA A 1116 -31.44 9.95 -28.24
N THR A 1117 -32.48 10.78 -28.27
CA THR A 1117 -33.25 11.09 -29.46
C THR A 1117 -32.49 12.17 -30.21
N ASN A 1118 -31.90 11.77 -31.35
CA ASN A 1118 -31.22 12.57 -32.38
C ASN A 1118 -30.09 13.50 -31.92
N PRO A 1119 -28.82 13.20 -32.25
CA PRO A 1119 -27.76 14.18 -32.14
C PRO A 1119 -28.05 15.29 -33.16
N SER A 1120 -28.25 16.53 -32.70
CA SER A 1120 -27.97 17.67 -33.57
C SER A 1120 -26.52 17.52 -34.04
N SER A 1121 -26.28 17.38 -35.34
CA SER A 1121 -24.98 16.99 -35.89
C SER A 1121 -23.86 18.01 -35.62
N LEU A 1122 -24.20 19.31 -35.58
CA LEU A 1122 -23.21 20.40 -35.67
C LEU A 1122 -22.22 20.52 -34.48
N PRO A 1123 -22.64 20.42 -33.20
CA PRO A 1123 -21.70 20.43 -32.06
C PRO A 1123 -20.76 19.21 -32.02
N HIS A 1124 -21.29 18.06 -32.44
CA HIS A 1124 -20.52 16.83 -32.59
C HIS A 1124 -19.50 16.96 -33.73
N ASP A 1125 -19.88 17.61 -34.83
CA ASP A 1125 -19.01 17.87 -35.97
C ASP A 1125 -17.88 18.84 -35.60
N LEU A 1126 -18.16 19.92 -34.84
CA LEU A 1126 -17.13 20.85 -34.36
C LEU A 1126 -16.06 20.15 -33.53
N SER A 1127 -16.48 19.35 -32.54
CA SER A 1127 -15.55 18.59 -31.70
C SER A 1127 -14.76 17.56 -32.53
N ARG A 1128 -15.39 16.95 -33.56
CA ARG A 1128 -14.72 16.02 -34.47
C ARG A 1128 -13.61 16.73 -35.24
N LEU A 1129 -13.93 17.89 -35.83
CA LEU A 1129 -12.97 18.65 -36.63
C LEU A 1129 -11.72 19.01 -35.83
N VAL A 1130 -11.89 19.49 -34.59
CA VAL A 1130 -10.74 19.79 -33.70
C VAL A 1130 -9.90 18.55 -33.43
N LEU A 1131 -10.53 17.40 -33.12
CA LEU A 1131 -9.80 16.14 -32.91
C LEU A 1131 -9.11 15.64 -34.18
N THR A 1132 -9.71 15.83 -35.36
CA THR A 1132 -9.10 15.52 -36.65
C THR A 1132 -7.87 16.40 -36.89
N HIS A 1133 -7.89 17.68 -36.51
CA HIS A 1133 -6.72 18.56 -36.56
C HIS A 1133 -5.59 18.05 -35.66
N TYR A 1134 -5.89 17.64 -34.42
CA TYR A 1134 -4.90 16.95 -33.57
C TYR A 1134 -4.40 15.66 -34.21
N GLY A 1135 -5.29 14.87 -34.80
CA GLY A 1135 -5.01 13.58 -35.47
C GLY A 1135 -4.03 13.67 -36.64
N ARG A 1136 -3.84 14.86 -37.23
CA ARG A 1136 -2.83 15.09 -38.29
C ARG A 1136 -1.41 14.84 -37.79
N VAL A 1137 -1.16 15.10 -36.51
CA VAL A 1137 0.18 15.00 -35.89
C VAL A 1137 0.19 13.96 -34.78
N TRP A 1138 -0.85 13.91 -33.94
CA TRP A 1138 -0.88 13.10 -32.73
C TRP A 1138 -1.87 11.95 -32.86
N LYS A 1139 -1.41 10.70 -32.65
CA LYS A 1139 -2.32 9.54 -32.62
C LYS A 1139 -3.44 9.73 -31.59
N LEU A 1140 -3.19 10.46 -30.50
CA LEU A 1140 -4.18 10.83 -29.49
C LEU A 1140 -5.47 11.42 -30.08
N GLY A 1141 -5.42 12.21 -31.15
CA GLY A 1141 -6.63 12.75 -31.80
C GLY A 1141 -7.57 11.64 -32.29
N SER A 1142 -7.02 10.69 -33.06
CA SER A 1142 -7.76 9.51 -33.53
C SER A 1142 -8.23 8.60 -32.39
N VAL A 1143 -7.42 8.47 -31.33
CA VAL A 1143 -7.78 7.70 -30.13
C VAL A 1143 -9.00 8.32 -29.44
N LEU A 1144 -9.04 9.64 -29.30
CA LEU A 1144 -10.18 10.34 -28.70
C LEU A 1144 -11.42 10.31 -29.59
N GLU A 1145 -11.27 10.31 -30.93
CA GLU A 1145 -12.40 10.03 -31.83
C GLU A 1145 -13.00 8.65 -31.58
N ASN A 1146 -12.15 7.62 -31.43
CA ASN A 1146 -12.60 6.26 -31.09
C ASN A 1146 -13.30 6.23 -29.72
N VAL A 1147 -12.74 6.88 -28.69
CA VAL A 1147 -13.38 7.00 -27.36
C VAL A 1147 -14.75 7.66 -27.48
N ARG A 1148 -14.89 8.66 -28.35
CA ARG A 1148 -16.17 9.35 -28.53
C ARG A 1148 -17.21 8.47 -29.20
N ASP A 1149 -16.81 7.68 -30.19
CA ASP A 1149 -17.70 6.70 -30.82
C ASP A 1149 -18.12 5.62 -29.82
N MET A 1150 -17.21 5.21 -28.92
CA MET A 1150 -17.51 4.31 -27.81
C MET A 1150 -18.56 4.91 -26.84
N LEU A 1151 -18.53 6.23 -26.58
CA LEU A 1151 -19.51 6.90 -25.71
C LEU A 1151 -20.95 6.89 -26.29
N GLN A 1152 -21.13 6.67 -27.58
CA GLN A 1152 -22.46 6.48 -28.19
C GLN A 1152 -23.03 5.08 -27.94
N ARG A 1153 -22.15 4.11 -27.62
CA ARG A 1153 -22.50 2.71 -27.35
C ARG A 1153 -21.83 2.16 -26.09
N PRO A 1154 -22.00 2.82 -24.92
CA PRO A 1154 -21.27 2.49 -23.70
C PRO A 1154 -21.60 1.09 -23.13
N GLU A 1155 -22.62 0.41 -23.65
CA GLU A 1155 -22.99 -0.95 -23.27
C GLU A 1155 -22.44 -2.04 -24.21
N LYS A 1156 -21.82 -1.68 -25.35
CA LYS A 1156 -21.34 -2.58 -26.40
C LYS A 1156 -19.87 -2.32 -26.75
N LEU A 1157 -19.01 -2.21 -25.74
CA LEU A 1157 -17.57 -2.03 -25.92
C LEU A 1157 -16.88 -3.39 -26.08
N SER A 1158 -15.96 -3.50 -27.05
CA SER A 1158 -15.05 -4.64 -27.19
C SER A 1158 -13.95 -4.63 -26.11
N GLU A 1159 -13.18 -5.71 -25.97
CA GLU A 1159 -12.11 -5.81 -24.96
C GLU A 1159 -11.02 -4.74 -25.11
N ASN A 1160 -10.56 -4.48 -26.34
CA ASN A 1160 -9.55 -3.44 -26.59
C ASN A 1160 -10.08 -2.03 -26.28
N GLU A 1161 -11.36 -1.80 -26.55
CA GLU A 1161 -12.05 -0.54 -26.22
C GLU A 1161 -12.19 -0.34 -24.71
N VAL A 1162 -12.21 -1.42 -23.93
CA VAL A 1162 -12.33 -1.30 -22.48
C VAL A 1162 -11.05 -0.78 -21.85
N GLU A 1163 -9.88 -1.24 -22.29
CA GLU A 1163 -8.62 -0.71 -21.79
C GLU A 1163 -8.51 0.79 -22.09
N LEU A 1164 -9.01 1.18 -23.26
CA LEU A 1164 -9.15 2.59 -23.64
C LEU A 1164 -10.17 3.34 -22.77
N ALA A 1165 -11.29 2.72 -22.43
CA ALA A 1165 -12.26 3.28 -21.49
C ALA A 1165 -11.72 3.41 -20.06
N ARG A 1166 -10.75 2.59 -19.62
CA ARG A 1166 -10.08 2.73 -18.31
C ARG A 1166 -9.16 3.93 -18.28
N ARG A 1167 -8.37 4.12 -19.34
CA ARG A 1167 -7.48 5.28 -19.48
C ARG A 1167 -8.25 6.60 -19.45
N PHE A 1168 -9.42 6.63 -20.09
CA PHE A 1168 -10.31 7.79 -20.12
C PHE A 1168 -11.55 7.58 -19.23
N ALA A 1169 -11.40 6.90 -18.09
CA ALA A 1169 -12.50 6.58 -17.18
C ALA A 1169 -13.32 7.82 -16.77
N ALA A 1170 -12.70 9.01 -16.76
CA ALA A 1170 -13.33 10.29 -16.48
C ALA A 1170 -14.60 10.55 -17.30
N VAL A 1171 -14.62 10.16 -18.58
CA VAL A 1171 -15.73 10.45 -19.51
C VAL A 1171 -16.76 9.32 -19.58
N PHE A 1172 -16.50 8.16 -18.96
CA PHE A 1172 -17.42 7.04 -18.93
C PHE A 1172 -18.26 6.99 -17.63
N PRO A 1173 -19.49 6.44 -17.68
CA PRO A 1173 -20.24 6.09 -16.48
C PRO A 1173 -19.41 5.17 -15.57
N ARG A 1174 -19.44 5.40 -14.25
CA ARG A 1174 -18.79 4.49 -13.26
C ARG A 1174 -19.25 3.04 -13.41
N LYS A 1175 -20.48 2.80 -13.90
CA LYS A 1175 -21.00 1.46 -14.19
C LYS A 1175 -20.35 0.84 -15.43
N THR A 1176 -20.02 1.61 -16.48
CA THR A 1176 -19.38 1.10 -17.70
C THR A 1176 -17.96 0.62 -17.42
N THR A 1177 -17.19 1.37 -16.63
CA THR A 1177 -15.85 0.93 -16.19
C THR A 1177 -15.91 -0.26 -15.22
N LYS A 1178 -17.05 -0.50 -14.55
CA LYS A 1178 -17.29 -1.66 -13.65
C LYS A 1178 -17.88 -2.90 -14.35
N ARG A 1179 -18.73 -2.72 -15.38
CA ARG A 1179 -19.40 -3.80 -16.13
C ARG A 1179 -18.36 -4.72 -16.79
N THR A 1180 -17.19 -4.19 -17.09
CA THR A 1180 -16.11 -4.95 -17.68
C THR A 1180 -15.30 -5.81 -16.73
N TYR A 1181 -15.40 -5.60 -15.41
CA TYR A 1181 -14.90 -6.58 -14.45
C TYR A 1181 -15.67 -7.91 -14.58
N ARG A 1182 -16.89 -7.89 -15.14
CA ARG A 1182 -17.63 -9.10 -15.53
C ARG A 1182 -17.26 -9.57 -16.93
N LEU A 1183 -17.22 -8.70 -17.94
CA LEU A 1183 -16.93 -9.13 -19.32
C LEU A 1183 -15.52 -9.74 -19.51
N ILE A 1184 -14.48 -9.19 -18.87
CA ILE A 1184 -13.11 -9.76 -18.89
C ILE A 1184 -13.03 -11.05 -18.06
N LYS A 1185 -13.86 -11.17 -17.01
CA LYS A 1185 -13.99 -12.41 -16.22
C LYS A 1185 -14.68 -13.51 -17.04
N ASP A 1186 -15.65 -13.14 -17.87
CA ASP A 1186 -16.40 -14.07 -18.72
C ASP A 1186 -15.59 -14.49 -19.96
N LEU A 1187 -14.80 -13.58 -20.56
CA LEU A 1187 -13.95 -13.89 -21.74
C LEU A 1187 -12.65 -14.61 -21.38
N ARG A 1188 -12.06 -14.36 -20.20
CA ARG A 1188 -10.98 -15.21 -19.67
C ARG A 1188 -11.47 -16.63 -19.34
N GLY A 1189 -12.73 -16.79 -18.96
CA GLY A 1189 -13.34 -18.10 -18.84
C GLY A 1189 -13.48 -18.83 -20.19
N LEU A 1190 -13.67 -18.10 -21.29
CA LEU A 1190 -13.87 -18.66 -22.63
C LEU A 1190 -12.54 -19.02 -23.34
N PHE A 1191 -11.47 -18.26 -23.11
CA PHE A 1191 -10.11 -18.56 -23.61
C PHE A 1191 -9.40 -19.70 -22.86
N ILE A 1192 -10.01 -20.20 -21.78
CA ILE A 1192 -9.56 -21.39 -21.03
C ILE A 1192 -10.35 -22.64 -21.48
N VAL A 1193 -11.46 -22.46 -22.20
CA VAL A 1193 -12.31 -23.53 -22.74
C VAL A 1193 -11.98 -23.85 -24.21
N LEU A 1194 -11.38 -22.91 -24.95
CA LEU A 1194 -10.71 -23.13 -26.23
C LEU A 1194 -9.22 -23.34 -26.00
#